data_AF-A0A317IMI1-F1
#
_entry.id   AF-A0A317IMI1-F1
#
_cell.length_a   1.000
_cell.length_b   1.000
_cell.length_c   1.000
_cell.angle_alpha   90.00
_cell.angle_beta   90.00
_cell.angle_gamma   90.00
#
_symmetry.space_group_name_H-M   'P 1'
#
loop_
_entity.id
_entity.type
_entity.pdbx_description
1 polymer ?
#
loop_
_entity_poly.entity_id
_entity_poly.type
_entity_poly.pdbx_seq_one_letter_code
_entity_poly.pdbx_strand_id
1 'polypeptide(L)'
;MRGGNGRLRMALLLFVVVAGFYWKITLTRQFDWVWGPDLAQQVLPWFAEQARDWKAGTAPLWDPYMWGGQPLLAQAQPGAAYPLNWLLFLLPLRHDGLIQWWALQWYFVIIRFMAVAFCYLLCRDLGRSRTASLLAGAVFGLGGYIGNTGWPQMVNGAVWLPLVFLFLLRAGRGHNIAGNAALSGMFLGIAWLSGHHQAPTFIALAAAGAWLYFIFREGRPDWRFAKAGALAMLIAGLTGALQILPAYEYGHYAKRWVGAPEALAWNESVPYSVHEKYDLKPSSLLGTVFPDIKTDSDPFVGVAALGLALLALGAAWNDSRVRLLAAAAAGGLLYALGHHSLFQGFLYAALPDLDKARVVSAAIIVFQFGVAVLAAFGLDQLSSPDASPWPRRVVWAALGFGLFTLAVFQAIFFANKWGFTGPETVMLTPFFALALAGLVYAAMRGALGRNQAGALMVLLVLLELSNNVGSVFTVRADASGGMRWLNQMRGNPDVAAFLKNQPPFVRANVADDAFAENWGALHGVEMWGGSLASLTTNLTRFDFWKYPWRMLWGVGYTIAAKAPGEEGKPVFYGAGGMNVYRHSGVFPRAWAVHELVQAPSVEAGSRMVQEQLADFHHLAFVLDAAPALDTCNTPDQVSLQEHGVNRVHIQARMGCEGMVILSDTYVPGWRAEIDGQTARVYEVNAAMRGVLVPAGEHTLTLQYRPVAVLWGALLSALGAAGAIGIALRQARTRVKQPEASAQVFSSPRRY
;
A
#
# COMPACT_ATOMS: atom_id res chain seq x y z
N MET A 1 -38.46 -12.35 -9.44
CA MET A 1 -38.26 -11.44 -8.28
C MET A 1 -37.84 -12.12 -6.97
N ARG A 2 -37.85 -13.46 -6.80
CA ARG A 2 -37.45 -14.13 -5.53
C ARG A 2 -35.93 -14.22 -5.26
N GLY A 3 -35.06 -13.89 -6.22
CA GLY A 3 -33.59 -14.01 -6.08
C GLY A 3 -32.87 -12.80 -5.46
N GLY A 4 -33.47 -11.60 -5.48
CA GLY A 4 -32.84 -10.36 -5.02
C GLY A 4 -32.68 -10.30 -3.49
N ASN A 5 -33.73 -10.65 -2.75
CA ASN A 5 -33.73 -10.60 -1.29
C ASN A 5 -32.69 -11.52 -0.64
N GLY A 6 -32.40 -12.68 -1.25
CA GLY A 6 -31.41 -13.62 -0.73
C GLY A 6 -29.96 -13.13 -0.86
N ARG A 7 -29.64 -12.41 -1.95
CA ARG A 7 -28.30 -11.84 -2.17
C ARG A 7 -28.04 -10.67 -1.23
N LEU A 8 -29.02 -9.77 -1.07
CA LEU A 8 -28.93 -8.64 -0.15
C LEU A 8 -28.77 -9.11 1.29
N ARG A 9 -29.58 -10.10 1.74
CA ARG A 9 -29.46 -10.68 3.09
C ARG A 9 -28.06 -11.25 3.35
N MET A 10 -27.46 -11.91 2.37
CA MET A 10 -26.11 -12.45 2.50
C MET A 10 -25.05 -11.35 2.56
N ALA A 11 -25.14 -10.33 1.69
CA ALA A 11 -24.22 -9.19 1.74
C ALA A 11 -24.30 -8.47 3.09
N LEU A 12 -25.51 -8.27 3.63
CA LEU A 12 -25.72 -7.70 4.96
C LEU A 12 -25.14 -8.59 6.05
N LEU A 13 -25.32 -9.92 5.97
CA LEU A 13 -24.73 -10.86 6.93
C LEU A 13 -23.20 -10.78 6.92
N LEU A 14 -22.57 -10.78 5.74
CA LEU A 14 -21.12 -10.63 5.61
C LEU A 14 -20.66 -9.32 6.26
N PHE A 15 -21.35 -8.21 5.98
CA PHE A 15 -21.04 -6.91 6.56
C PHE A 15 -21.16 -6.91 8.09
N VAL A 16 -22.25 -7.45 8.63
CA VAL A 16 -22.48 -7.53 10.08
C VAL A 16 -21.43 -8.40 10.76
N VAL A 17 -21.05 -9.54 10.16
CA VAL A 17 -19.97 -10.40 10.69
C VAL A 17 -18.65 -9.63 10.74
N VAL A 18 -18.28 -8.91 9.69
CA VAL A 18 -17.03 -8.13 9.65
C VAL A 18 -17.06 -6.95 10.62
N ALA A 19 -18.16 -6.19 10.64
CA ALA A 19 -18.33 -5.07 11.56
C ALA A 19 -18.32 -5.51 13.03
N GLY A 20 -18.95 -6.66 13.34
CA GLY A 20 -18.95 -7.26 14.66
C GLY A 20 -17.59 -7.85 15.05
N PHE A 21 -16.85 -8.45 14.12
CA PHE A 21 -15.49 -8.92 14.35
C PHE A 21 -14.57 -7.77 14.78
N TYR A 22 -14.72 -6.60 14.15
CA TYR A 22 -13.99 -5.38 14.49
C TYR A 22 -14.71 -4.48 15.52
N TRP A 23 -15.46 -5.07 16.45
CA TRP A 23 -16.24 -4.36 17.48
C TRP A 23 -15.45 -3.27 18.23
N LYS A 24 -14.14 -3.47 18.43
CA LYS A 24 -13.24 -2.52 19.11
C LYS A 24 -13.34 -1.11 18.50
N ILE A 25 -13.43 -1.01 17.17
CA ILE A 25 -13.46 0.26 16.43
C ILE A 25 -14.84 0.61 15.86
N THR A 26 -15.77 -0.35 15.80
CA THR A 26 -17.14 -0.12 15.29
C THR A 26 -18.18 0.10 16.39
N LEU A 27 -18.10 -0.64 17.50
CA LEU A 27 -19.06 -0.60 18.60
C LEU A 27 -18.57 0.20 19.81
N THR A 28 -17.28 0.54 19.86
CA THR A 28 -16.70 1.37 20.92
C THR A 28 -15.87 2.52 20.34
N ARG A 29 -15.49 3.45 21.23
CA ARG A 29 -14.54 4.54 20.92
C ARG A 29 -13.24 4.42 21.71
N GLN A 30 -12.98 3.27 22.31
CA GLN A 30 -11.82 3.06 23.21
C GLN A 30 -10.55 2.66 22.46
N PHE A 31 -10.66 2.24 21.20
CA PHE A 31 -9.54 1.70 20.43
C PHE A 31 -9.23 2.50 19.17
N ASP A 32 -8.02 2.31 18.67
CA ASP A 32 -7.59 2.82 17.39
C ASP A 32 -6.65 1.91 16.61
N TRP A 33 -6.70 2.01 15.29
CA TRP A 33 -5.76 1.35 14.39
C TRP A 33 -4.73 2.31 13.80
N VAL A 34 -4.96 3.63 13.83
CA VAL A 34 -3.99 4.63 13.35
C VAL A 34 -3.02 4.96 14.48
N TRP A 35 -2.11 4.03 14.76
CA TRP A 35 -1.09 4.15 15.80
C TRP A 35 0.25 3.58 15.30
N GLY A 36 1.32 3.87 16.02
CA GLY A 36 2.68 3.55 15.58
C GLY A 36 3.26 4.61 14.65
N PRO A 37 4.57 4.52 14.35
CA PRO A 37 5.30 5.55 13.63
C PRO A 37 4.74 5.73 12.21
N ASP A 38 4.68 4.67 11.41
CA ASP A 38 4.34 4.82 9.98
C ASP A 38 2.88 5.24 9.74
N LEU A 39 1.92 4.67 10.49
CA LEU A 39 0.51 5.01 10.31
C LEU A 39 0.22 6.45 10.74
N ALA A 40 0.82 6.90 11.85
CA ALA A 40 0.61 8.25 12.35
C ALA A 40 1.42 9.30 11.58
N GLN A 41 2.66 9.00 11.21
CA GLN A 41 3.62 9.96 10.64
C GLN A 41 3.72 9.92 9.12
N GLN A 42 3.25 8.87 8.43
CA GLN A 42 3.28 8.84 6.95
C GLN A 42 1.88 8.70 6.36
N VAL A 43 1.15 7.64 6.74
CA VAL A 43 -0.17 7.36 6.13
C VAL A 43 -1.19 8.44 6.44
N LEU A 44 -1.29 8.89 7.69
CA LEU A 44 -2.24 9.92 8.08
C LEU A 44 -1.97 11.27 7.39
N PRO A 45 -0.73 11.80 7.34
CA PRO A 45 -0.39 12.98 6.54
C PRO A 45 -0.73 12.84 5.07
N TRP A 46 -0.36 11.73 4.41
CA TRP A 46 -0.70 11.52 3.00
C TRP A 46 -2.21 11.53 2.77
N PHE A 47 -2.99 10.94 3.68
CA PHE A 47 -4.45 10.96 3.59
C PHE A 47 -5.01 12.37 3.81
N ALA A 48 -4.48 13.12 4.76
CA ALA A 48 -4.91 14.48 5.04
C ALA A 48 -4.63 15.42 3.84
N GLU A 49 -3.44 15.32 3.26
CA GLU A 49 -3.05 16.07 2.06
C GLU A 49 -3.97 15.76 0.88
N GLN A 50 -4.09 14.48 0.51
CA GLN A 50 -4.96 14.07 -0.58
C GLN A 50 -6.41 14.51 -0.36
N ALA A 51 -6.93 14.42 0.87
CA ALA A 51 -8.29 14.84 1.16
C ALA A 51 -8.50 16.35 1.02
N ARG A 52 -7.51 17.18 1.40
CA ARG A 52 -7.56 18.62 1.18
C ARG A 52 -7.56 18.97 -0.31
N ASP A 53 -6.69 18.34 -1.10
CA ASP A 53 -6.59 18.60 -2.53
C ASP A 53 -7.86 18.20 -3.28
N TRP A 54 -8.40 17.01 -3.00
CA TRP A 54 -9.68 16.57 -3.57
C TRP A 54 -10.82 17.52 -3.19
N LYS A 55 -10.81 18.07 -1.97
CA LYS A 55 -11.82 19.02 -1.53
C LYS A 55 -11.68 20.39 -2.19
N ALA A 56 -10.46 20.79 -2.53
CA ALA A 56 -10.14 21.99 -3.29
C ALA A 56 -10.40 21.85 -4.81
N GLY A 57 -10.77 20.65 -5.28
CA GLY A 57 -10.99 20.39 -6.71
C GLY A 57 -9.70 20.23 -7.51
N THR A 58 -8.57 19.98 -6.83
CA THR A 58 -7.25 19.76 -7.43
C THR A 58 -6.84 18.30 -7.32
N ALA A 59 -6.24 17.75 -8.37
CA ALA A 59 -5.68 16.41 -8.31
C ALA A 59 -4.41 16.40 -7.41
N PRO A 60 -4.25 15.45 -6.48
CA PRO A 60 -3.08 15.40 -5.59
C PRO A 60 -1.87 14.81 -6.33
N LEU A 61 -1.22 15.62 -7.18
CA LEU A 61 -0.08 15.21 -8.00
C LEU A 61 1.26 15.54 -7.37
N TRP A 62 1.30 16.58 -6.53
CA TRP A 62 2.51 17.16 -5.96
C TRP A 62 2.26 17.52 -4.50
N ASP A 63 3.19 17.12 -3.66
CA ASP A 63 3.27 17.47 -2.25
C ASP A 63 4.17 18.70 -2.11
N PRO A 64 3.69 19.86 -1.65
CA PRO A 64 4.50 21.05 -1.42
C PRO A 64 5.13 21.10 -0.02
N TYR A 65 4.71 20.22 0.91
CA TYR A 65 4.98 20.36 2.33
C TYR A 65 6.31 19.76 2.78
N MET A 66 6.90 18.86 1.99
CA MET A 66 8.14 18.19 2.37
C MET A 66 9.22 18.40 1.31
N TRP A 67 10.46 18.61 1.77
CA TRP A 67 11.64 18.62 0.91
C TRP A 67 11.57 19.57 -0.29
N GLY A 68 10.97 20.76 -0.13
CA GLY A 68 10.78 21.73 -1.22
C GLY A 68 9.86 21.25 -2.35
N GLY A 69 9.17 20.15 -2.12
CA GLY A 69 8.14 19.57 -2.95
C GLY A 69 8.53 18.23 -3.58
N GLN A 70 7.58 17.30 -3.68
CA GLN A 70 7.77 15.95 -4.21
C GLN A 70 6.57 15.48 -5.06
N PRO A 71 6.76 14.61 -6.06
CA PRO A 71 5.67 14.12 -6.90
C PRO A 71 4.83 13.04 -6.17
N LEU A 72 3.83 13.47 -5.39
CA LEU A 72 3.02 12.62 -4.50
C LEU A 72 2.49 11.35 -5.19
N LEU A 73 1.81 11.49 -6.34
CA LEU A 73 1.22 10.35 -7.04
C LEU A 73 2.29 9.38 -7.56
N ALA A 74 3.43 9.91 -8.02
CA ALA A 74 4.49 9.11 -8.62
C ALA A 74 5.29 8.29 -7.60
N GLN A 75 5.29 8.68 -6.32
CA GLN A 75 5.90 7.88 -5.24
C GLN A 75 5.22 6.52 -5.02
N ALA A 76 4.04 6.30 -5.59
CA ALA A 76 3.14 5.15 -5.40
C ALA A 76 2.58 4.99 -3.99
N GLN A 77 3.43 4.99 -2.95
CA GLN A 77 3.06 4.76 -1.55
C GLN A 77 1.84 5.54 -1.02
N PRO A 78 1.59 6.81 -1.42
CA PRO A 78 0.41 7.54 -0.96
C PRO A 78 -0.92 6.92 -1.40
N GLY A 79 -0.94 6.11 -2.48
CA GLY A 79 -2.16 5.48 -2.99
C GLY A 79 -3.14 6.45 -3.67
N ALA A 80 -2.63 7.54 -4.26
CA ALA A 80 -3.44 8.59 -4.88
C ALA A 80 -4.27 8.11 -6.08
N ALA A 81 -3.85 7.03 -6.74
CA ALA A 81 -4.57 6.44 -7.86
C ALA A 81 -5.70 5.46 -7.45
N TYR A 82 -5.84 5.14 -6.15
CA TYR A 82 -6.75 4.08 -5.70
C TYR A 82 -8.21 4.56 -5.58
N PRO A 83 -9.18 3.98 -6.31
CA PRO A 83 -10.55 4.51 -6.34
C PRO A 83 -11.29 4.53 -5.00
N LEU A 84 -11.00 3.58 -4.09
CA LEU A 84 -11.64 3.58 -2.76
C LEU A 84 -11.14 4.74 -1.90
N ASN A 85 -9.91 5.22 -2.11
CA ASN A 85 -9.38 6.40 -1.42
C ASN A 85 -10.16 7.65 -1.82
N TRP A 86 -10.53 7.77 -3.10
CA TRP A 86 -11.32 8.92 -3.56
C TRP A 86 -12.67 9.00 -2.84
N LEU A 87 -13.33 7.85 -2.61
CA LEU A 87 -14.57 7.81 -1.83
C LEU A 87 -14.37 8.27 -0.38
N LEU A 88 -13.24 7.91 0.25
CA LEU A 88 -12.88 8.41 1.58
C LEU A 88 -12.66 9.93 1.59
N PHE A 89 -11.97 10.45 0.58
CA PHE A 89 -11.60 11.87 0.48
C PHE A 89 -12.76 12.79 0.09
N LEU A 90 -13.83 12.24 -0.51
CA LEU A 90 -15.06 12.97 -0.80
C LEU A 90 -15.98 13.14 0.43
N LEU A 91 -15.73 12.41 1.53
CA LEU A 91 -16.50 12.56 2.77
C LEU A 91 -16.23 13.93 3.42
N PRO A 92 -17.18 14.46 4.21
CA PRO A 92 -16.99 15.72 4.92
C PRO A 92 -15.72 15.69 5.79
N LEU A 93 -14.92 16.73 5.71
CA LEU A 93 -13.75 16.93 6.58
C LEU A 93 -14.19 17.50 7.93
N ARG A 94 -13.28 17.44 8.91
CA ARG A 94 -13.39 18.17 10.18
C ARG A 94 -13.11 19.66 9.95
N HIS A 95 -13.39 20.49 10.94
CA HIS A 95 -13.15 21.94 10.85
C HIS A 95 -11.67 22.29 10.64
N ASP A 96 -10.76 21.42 11.09
CA ASP A 96 -9.30 21.55 10.99
C ASP A 96 -8.76 21.03 9.64
N GLY A 97 -9.65 20.65 8.70
CA GLY A 97 -9.29 20.15 7.38
C GLY A 97 -8.84 18.68 7.37
N LEU A 98 -8.94 17.96 8.50
CA LEU A 98 -8.56 16.55 8.59
C LEU A 98 -9.76 15.62 8.31
N ILE A 99 -9.47 14.38 7.90
CA ILE A 99 -10.49 13.35 7.70
C ILE A 99 -11.20 13.04 9.01
N GLN A 100 -12.52 12.84 8.94
CA GLN A 100 -13.32 12.43 10.09
C GLN A 100 -12.85 11.10 10.65
N TRP A 101 -12.67 11.04 11.96
CA TRP A 101 -12.08 9.86 12.59
C TRP A 101 -12.92 8.59 12.39
N TRP A 102 -14.25 8.72 12.48
CA TRP A 102 -15.16 7.61 12.21
C TRP A 102 -15.03 7.08 10.77
N ALA A 103 -14.71 7.96 9.81
CA ALA A 103 -14.54 7.56 8.41
C ALA A 103 -13.30 6.68 8.24
N LEU A 104 -12.20 6.99 8.93
CA LEU A 104 -11.00 6.15 8.95
C LEU A 104 -11.28 4.77 9.59
N GLN A 105 -12.05 4.71 10.68
CA GLN A 105 -12.44 3.44 11.29
C GLN A 105 -13.27 2.58 10.32
N TRP A 106 -14.27 3.17 9.66
CA TRP A 106 -15.10 2.44 8.69
C TRP A 106 -14.35 2.09 7.41
N TYR A 107 -13.41 2.92 6.98
CA TYR A 107 -12.54 2.62 5.85
C TYR A 107 -11.70 1.36 6.09
N PHE A 108 -11.13 1.21 7.30
CA PHE A 108 -10.46 -0.02 7.71
C PHE A 108 -11.38 -1.25 7.58
N VAL A 109 -12.62 -1.15 8.08
CA VAL A 109 -13.62 -2.23 8.04
C VAL A 109 -14.06 -2.56 6.60
N ILE A 110 -14.30 -1.55 5.76
CA ILE A 110 -14.77 -1.72 4.38
C ILE A 110 -13.74 -2.48 3.54
N ILE A 111 -12.44 -2.20 3.71
CA ILE A 111 -11.39 -2.93 3.00
C ILE A 111 -11.44 -4.42 3.35
N ARG A 112 -11.58 -4.79 4.63
CA ARG A 112 -11.66 -6.20 5.03
C ARG A 112 -12.97 -6.84 4.61
N PHE A 113 -14.07 -6.08 4.62
CA PHE A 113 -15.32 -6.53 4.04
C PHE A 113 -15.18 -6.88 2.56
N MET A 114 -14.42 -6.09 1.77
CA MET A 114 -14.13 -6.44 0.37
C MET A 114 -13.39 -7.77 0.26
N ALA A 115 -12.35 -8.01 1.08
CA ALA A 115 -11.62 -9.27 1.08
C ALA A 115 -12.54 -10.47 1.40
N VAL A 116 -13.37 -10.35 2.44
CA VAL A 116 -14.35 -11.37 2.83
C VAL A 116 -15.37 -11.62 1.71
N ALA A 117 -15.94 -10.55 1.14
CA ALA A 117 -16.95 -10.64 0.10
C ALA A 117 -16.40 -11.23 -1.19
N PHE A 118 -15.20 -10.84 -1.61
CA PHE A 118 -14.59 -11.34 -2.85
C PHE A 118 -14.20 -12.81 -2.75
N CYS A 119 -13.64 -13.24 -1.61
CA CYS A 119 -13.36 -14.64 -1.37
C CYS A 119 -14.65 -15.48 -1.25
N TYR A 120 -15.70 -14.93 -0.61
CA TYR A 120 -17.03 -15.54 -0.63
C TYR A 120 -17.55 -15.74 -2.05
N LEU A 121 -17.46 -14.72 -2.92
CA LEU A 121 -17.90 -14.79 -4.31
C LEU A 121 -17.11 -15.84 -5.10
N LEU A 122 -15.80 -15.93 -4.90
CA LEU A 122 -14.95 -16.97 -5.50
C LEU A 122 -15.42 -18.37 -5.09
N CYS A 123 -15.58 -18.64 -3.79
CA CYS A 123 -16.00 -19.96 -3.31
C CYS A 123 -17.40 -20.33 -3.81
N ARG A 124 -18.32 -19.36 -3.91
CA ARG A 124 -19.63 -19.55 -4.53
C ARG A 124 -19.54 -19.89 -6.02
N ASP A 125 -18.65 -19.24 -6.76
CA ASP A 125 -18.38 -19.54 -8.17
C ASP A 125 -17.72 -20.93 -8.37
N LEU A 126 -16.94 -21.40 -7.39
CA LEU A 126 -16.39 -22.76 -7.34
C LEU A 126 -17.41 -23.82 -6.87
N GLY A 127 -18.66 -23.42 -6.64
CA GLY A 127 -19.77 -24.30 -6.26
C GLY A 127 -19.77 -24.73 -4.79
N ARG A 128 -19.01 -24.06 -3.91
CA ARG A 128 -19.02 -24.35 -2.46
C ARG A 128 -20.30 -23.82 -1.82
N SER A 129 -20.76 -24.43 -0.72
CA SER A 129 -21.95 -24.02 0.02
C SER A 129 -21.84 -22.60 0.59
N ARG A 130 -22.96 -22.01 1.01
CA ARG A 130 -22.99 -20.64 1.56
C ARG A 130 -22.17 -20.52 2.85
N THR A 131 -22.28 -21.50 3.74
CA THR A 131 -21.53 -21.56 5.00
C THR A 131 -20.04 -21.77 4.74
N ALA A 132 -19.68 -22.68 3.84
CA ALA A 132 -18.29 -22.87 3.42
C ALA A 132 -17.67 -21.61 2.79
N SER A 133 -18.44 -20.91 1.95
CA SER A 133 -17.97 -19.66 1.34
C SER A 133 -17.82 -18.53 2.36
N LEU A 134 -18.71 -18.46 3.37
CA LEU A 134 -18.57 -17.52 4.49
C LEU A 134 -17.32 -17.81 5.31
N LEU A 135 -17.04 -19.09 5.58
CA LEU A 135 -15.82 -19.52 6.27
C LEU A 135 -14.57 -19.10 5.51
N ALA A 136 -14.47 -19.38 4.20
CA ALA A 136 -13.35 -18.94 3.39
C ALA A 136 -13.19 -17.41 3.36
N GLY A 137 -14.31 -16.69 3.27
CA GLY A 137 -14.34 -15.24 3.41
C GLY A 137 -13.69 -14.79 4.71
N ALA A 138 -14.11 -15.34 5.85
CA ALA A 138 -13.57 -15.02 7.16
C ALA A 138 -12.06 -15.35 7.28
N VAL A 139 -11.63 -16.55 6.86
CA VAL A 139 -10.22 -16.95 6.91
C VAL A 139 -9.33 -16.03 6.09
N PHE A 140 -9.77 -15.64 4.88
CA PHE A 140 -8.99 -14.75 4.02
C PHE A 140 -9.01 -13.29 4.49
N GLY A 141 -10.18 -12.77 4.87
CA GLY A 141 -10.36 -11.34 5.12
C GLY A 141 -10.18 -10.90 6.57
N LEU A 142 -10.21 -11.84 7.54
CA LEU A 142 -10.17 -11.54 8.98
C LEU A 142 -9.02 -12.26 9.72
N GLY A 143 -8.21 -13.05 9.03
CA GLY A 143 -7.04 -13.73 9.60
C GLY A 143 -5.72 -13.23 9.04
N GLY A 144 -4.61 -13.77 9.53
CA GLY A 144 -3.26 -13.66 8.96
C GLY A 144 -2.89 -12.24 8.52
N TYR A 145 -2.37 -12.12 7.32
CA TYR A 145 -1.88 -10.87 6.76
C TYR A 145 -2.98 -9.80 6.65
N ILE A 146 -4.12 -10.10 6.02
CA ILE A 146 -5.21 -9.11 5.81
C ILE A 146 -5.78 -8.58 7.13
N GLY A 147 -5.94 -9.48 8.11
CA GLY A 147 -6.43 -9.15 9.43
C GLY A 147 -5.44 -8.31 10.22
N ASN A 148 -4.14 -8.59 10.10
CA ASN A 148 -3.10 -8.02 10.97
C ASN A 148 -2.33 -6.82 10.39
N THR A 149 -2.41 -6.53 9.09
CA THR A 149 -1.69 -5.41 8.48
C THR A 149 -2.45 -4.11 8.64
N GLY A 150 -2.00 -3.21 9.53
CA GLY A 150 -2.64 -1.90 9.74
C GLY A 150 -2.55 -0.94 8.53
N TRP A 151 -1.61 -1.16 7.62
CA TRP A 151 -1.33 -0.30 6.46
C TRP A 151 -2.35 -0.48 5.33
N PRO A 152 -3.21 0.53 5.05
CA PRO A 152 -4.25 0.39 4.04
C PRO A 152 -3.69 0.14 2.63
N GLN A 153 -2.60 0.80 2.24
CA GLN A 153 -2.05 0.71 0.88
C GLN A 153 -1.58 -0.70 0.52
N MET A 154 -1.05 -1.43 1.51
CA MET A 154 -0.66 -2.84 1.36
C MET A 154 -1.90 -3.75 1.24
N VAL A 155 -2.90 -3.56 2.11
CA VAL A 155 -4.10 -4.40 2.14
C VAL A 155 -5.00 -4.13 0.92
N ASN A 156 -5.12 -2.88 0.49
CA ASN A 156 -5.91 -2.44 -0.66
C ASN A 156 -5.53 -3.15 -1.97
N GLY A 157 -4.26 -3.49 -2.16
CA GLY A 157 -3.82 -4.32 -3.29
C GLY A 157 -4.18 -5.79 -3.08
N ALA A 158 -3.96 -6.30 -1.86
CA ALA A 158 -4.17 -7.70 -1.51
C ALA A 158 -5.63 -8.17 -1.61
N VAL A 159 -6.61 -7.30 -1.30
CA VAL A 159 -8.04 -7.68 -1.28
C VAL A 159 -8.58 -8.14 -2.63
N TRP A 160 -7.93 -7.77 -3.74
CA TRP A 160 -8.36 -8.12 -5.09
C TRP A 160 -7.99 -9.54 -5.53
N LEU A 161 -7.08 -10.21 -4.81
CA LEU A 161 -6.60 -11.56 -5.11
C LEU A 161 -7.73 -12.56 -5.41
N PRO A 162 -8.83 -12.63 -4.62
CA PRO A 162 -9.91 -13.58 -4.92
C PRO A 162 -10.67 -13.26 -6.20
N LEU A 163 -10.82 -12.00 -6.60
CA LEU A 163 -11.47 -11.66 -7.87
C LEU A 163 -10.56 -12.00 -9.06
N VAL A 164 -9.25 -11.74 -8.94
CA VAL A 164 -8.26 -12.17 -9.95
C VAL A 164 -8.42 -13.68 -10.21
N PHE A 165 -8.43 -14.49 -9.14
CA PHE A 165 -8.59 -15.93 -9.25
C PHE A 165 -10.01 -16.39 -9.61
N LEU A 166 -11.07 -15.66 -9.24
CA LEU A 166 -12.44 -15.98 -9.63
C LEU A 166 -12.55 -16.01 -11.15
N PHE A 167 -12.11 -14.92 -11.79
CA PHE A 167 -12.20 -14.82 -13.23
C PHE A 167 -11.14 -15.70 -13.93
N LEU A 168 -9.92 -15.81 -13.41
CA LEU A 168 -8.90 -16.71 -13.95
C LEU A 168 -9.38 -18.17 -13.95
N LEU A 169 -9.87 -18.68 -12.80
CA LEU A 169 -10.33 -20.06 -12.69
C LEU A 169 -11.59 -20.29 -13.54
N ARG A 170 -12.45 -19.28 -13.71
CA ARG A 170 -13.60 -19.37 -14.60
C ARG A 170 -13.17 -19.48 -16.07
N ALA A 171 -12.16 -18.73 -16.49
CA ALA A 171 -11.53 -18.89 -17.80
C ALA A 171 -10.91 -20.28 -17.96
N GLY A 172 -10.18 -20.78 -16.95
CA GLY A 172 -9.57 -22.13 -16.95
C GLY A 172 -10.57 -23.30 -17.01
N ARG A 173 -11.84 -23.05 -16.66
CA ARG A 173 -12.98 -23.97 -16.87
C ARG A 173 -13.61 -23.85 -18.26
N GLY A 174 -13.05 -23.02 -19.14
CA GLY A 174 -13.52 -22.82 -20.52
C GLY A 174 -14.67 -21.83 -20.67
N HIS A 175 -15.17 -21.23 -19.60
CA HIS A 175 -16.27 -20.27 -19.67
C HIS A 175 -15.75 -18.91 -20.16
N ASN A 176 -16.31 -18.37 -21.25
CA ASN A 176 -16.01 -17.03 -21.78
C ASN A 176 -14.54 -16.63 -21.60
N ILE A 177 -13.63 -17.44 -22.15
CA ILE A 177 -12.20 -17.45 -21.79
C ILE A 177 -11.61 -16.04 -21.85
N ALA A 178 -11.77 -15.32 -22.96
CA ALA A 178 -11.17 -14.00 -23.11
C ALA A 178 -11.85 -12.94 -22.21
N GLY A 179 -13.17 -12.99 -22.04
CA GLY A 179 -13.88 -12.06 -21.15
C GLY A 179 -13.47 -12.22 -19.70
N ASN A 180 -13.34 -13.46 -19.22
CA ASN A 180 -12.89 -13.72 -17.86
C ASN A 180 -11.37 -13.47 -17.70
N ALA A 181 -10.55 -13.75 -18.72
CA ALA A 181 -9.15 -13.37 -18.68
C ALA A 181 -8.96 -11.85 -18.60
N ALA A 182 -9.73 -11.08 -19.39
CA ALA A 182 -9.71 -9.63 -19.33
C ALA A 182 -10.18 -9.10 -17.97
N LEU A 183 -11.26 -9.65 -17.38
CA LEU A 183 -11.69 -9.26 -16.03
C LEU A 183 -10.65 -9.62 -14.96
N SER A 184 -10.00 -10.79 -15.06
CA SER A 184 -8.89 -11.18 -14.18
C SER A 184 -7.75 -10.16 -14.25
N GLY A 185 -7.35 -9.77 -15.47
CA GLY A 185 -6.38 -8.71 -15.71
C GLY A 185 -6.80 -7.37 -15.12
N MET A 186 -8.06 -6.96 -15.32
CA MET A 186 -8.58 -5.70 -14.81
C MET A 186 -8.48 -5.63 -13.27
N PHE A 187 -8.89 -6.66 -12.55
CA PHE A 187 -8.78 -6.68 -11.09
C PHE A 187 -7.32 -6.76 -10.60
N LEU A 188 -6.43 -7.39 -11.36
CA LEU A 188 -4.99 -7.33 -11.09
C LEU A 188 -4.45 -5.91 -11.28
N GLY A 189 -4.85 -5.21 -12.34
CA GLY A 189 -4.46 -3.81 -12.57
C GLY A 189 -5.02 -2.86 -11.51
N ILE A 190 -6.25 -3.07 -11.03
CA ILE A 190 -6.80 -2.30 -9.90
C ILE A 190 -5.99 -2.53 -8.62
N ALA A 191 -5.47 -3.75 -8.40
CA ALA A 191 -4.58 -4.01 -7.27
C ALA A 191 -3.32 -3.14 -7.32
N TRP A 192 -2.75 -2.90 -8.51
CA TRP A 192 -1.60 -2.01 -8.69
C TRP A 192 -1.88 -0.53 -8.42
N LEU A 193 -3.15 -0.09 -8.47
CA LEU A 193 -3.53 1.29 -8.15
C LEU A 193 -3.51 1.57 -6.64
N SER A 194 -3.33 0.57 -5.77
CA SER A 194 -3.49 0.68 -4.31
C SER A 194 -2.41 1.48 -3.59
N GLY A 195 -1.34 1.82 -4.31
CA GLY A 195 -0.18 2.53 -3.77
C GLY A 195 0.91 1.65 -3.17
N HIS A 196 0.89 0.34 -3.35
CA HIS A 196 2.00 -0.50 -2.92
C HIS A 196 2.18 -1.68 -3.89
N HIS A 197 3.40 -1.92 -4.36
CA HIS A 197 3.67 -2.93 -5.41
C HIS A 197 3.70 -4.36 -4.88
N GLN A 198 4.05 -4.55 -3.61
CA GLN A 198 4.34 -5.88 -3.04
C GLN A 198 3.22 -6.92 -3.16
N ALA A 199 2.00 -6.62 -2.68
CA ALA A 199 0.89 -7.57 -2.81
C ALA A 199 0.52 -7.83 -4.28
N PRO A 200 0.35 -6.81 -5.15
CA PRO A 200 0.15 -6.99 -6.58
C PRO A 200 1.22 -7.85 -7.27
N THR A 201 2.49 -7.73 -6.90
CA THR A 201 3.58 -8.56 -7.42
C THR A 201 3.34 -10.05 -7.13
N PHE A 202 3.01 -10.40 -5.88
CA PHE A 202 2.77 -11.81 -5.51
C PHE A 202 1.46 -12.35 -6.09
N ILE A 203 0.45 -11.51 -6.27
CA ILE A 203 -0.78 -11.88 -6.99
C ILE A 203 -0.47 -12.17 -8.46
N ALA A 204 0.33 -11.31 -9.11
CA ALA A 204 0.73 -11.49 -10.51
C ALA A 204 1.54 -12.78 -10.69
N LEU A 205 2.48 -13.08 -9.78
CA LEU A 205 3.26 -14.31 -9.80
C LEU A 205 2.37 -15.55 -9.64
N ALA A 206 1.44 -15.54 -8.68
CA ALA A 206 0.49 -16.64 -8.50
C ALA A 206 -0.44 -16.82 -9.71
N ALA A 207 -0.91 -15.73 -10.30
CA ALA A 207 -1.74 -15.76 -11.50
C ALA A 207 -0.96 -16.28 -12.72
N ALA A 208 0.32 -15.89 -12.89
CA ALA A 208 1.19 -16.40 -13.92
C ALA A 208 1.42 -17.91 -13.78
N GLY A 209 1.70 -18.39 -12.56
CA GLY A 209 1.79 -19.82 -12.28
C GLY A 209 0.51 -20.59 -12.63
N ALA A 210 -0.67 -20.03 -12.33
CA ALA A 210 -1.94 -20.63 -12.70
C ALA A 210 -2.19 -20.63 -14.22
N TRP A 211 -1.82 -19.57 -14.94
CA TRP A 211 -1.87 -19.56 -16.40
C TRP A 211 -0.93 -20.60 -17.03
N LEU A 212 0.30 -20.70 -16.54
CA LEU A 212 1.26 -21.74 -16.98
C LEU A 212 0.68 -23.13 -16.76
N TYR A 213 0.06 -23.39 -15.60
CA TYR A 213 -0.65 -24.65 -15.36
C TYR A 213 -1.71 -24.90 -16.44
N PHE A 214 -2.59 -23.94 -16.74
CA PHE A 214 -3.62 -24.12 -17.79
C PHE A 214 -3.06 -24.31 -19.20
N ILE A 215 -1.93 -23.67 -19.52
CA ILE A 215 -1.25 -23.82 -20.81
C ILE A 215 -0.67 -25.23 -20.96
N PHE A 216 -0.07 -25.79 -19.92
CA PHE A 216 0.72 -27.02 -20.01
C PHE A 216 0.08 -28.27 -19.39
N ARG A 217 -1.10 -28.18 -18.75
CA ARG A 217 -1.73 -29.31 -18.03
C ARG A 217 -2.01 -30.56 -18.88
N GLU A 218 -2.10 -30.42 -20.21
CA GLU A 218 -2.33 -31.53 -21.15
C GLU A 218 -1.03 -32.04 -21.80
N GLY A 219 0.14 -31.65 -21.30
CA GLY A 219 1.46 -32.07 -21.80
C GLY A 219 1.94 -31.33 -23.05
N ARG A 220 1.07 -30.56 -23.72
CA ARG A 220 1.39 -29.66 -24.84
C ARG A 220 0.80 -28.26 -24.60
N PRO A 221 1.41 -27.19 -25.15
CA PRO A 221 0.90 -25.84 -24.96
C PRO A 221 -0.50 -25.65 -25.57
N ASP A 222 -1.49 -25.26 -24.75
CA ASP A 222 -2.78 -24.76 -25.23
C ASP A 222 -2.69 -23.25 -25.50
N TRP A 223 -2.58 -22.91 -26.78
CA TRP A 223 -2.50 -21.52 -27.25
C TRP A 223 -3.72 -20.67 -26.91
N ARG A 224 -4.88 -21.26 -26.63
CA ARG A 224 -6.07 -20.52 -26.17
C ARG A 224 -5.81 -19.91 -24.80
N PHE A 225 -5.22 -20.68 -23.89
CA PHE A 225 -4.87 -20.20 -22.56
C PHE A 225 -3.63 -19.31 -22.57
N ALA A 226 -2.69 -19.52 -23.50
CA ALA A 226 -1.56 -18.59 -23.67
C ALA A 226 -2.04 -17.20 -24.12
N LYS A 227 -2.93 -17.12 -25.11
CA LYS A 227 -3.56 -15.86 -25.53
C LYS A 227 -4.39 -15.22 -24.43
N ALA A 228 -5.10 -16.03 -23.63
CA ALA A 228 -5.87 -15.56 -22.50
C ALA A 228 -4.97 -14.97 -21.39
N GLY A 229 -3.90 -15.67 -21.02
CA GLY A 229 -2.89 -15.17 -20.07
C GLY A 229 -2.24 -13.88 -20.56
N ALA A 230 -1.85 -13.81 -21.83
CA ALA A 230 -1.30 -12.59 -22.43
C ALA A 230 -2.31 -11.43 -22.39
N LEU A 231 -3.58 -11.68 -22.73
CA LEU A 231 -4.65 -10.69 -22.62
C LEU A 231 -4.84 -10.21 -21.17
N ALA A 232 -4.82 -11.13 -20.19
CA ALA A 232 -4.93 -10.78 -18.78
C ALA A 232 -3.79 -9.86 -18.34
N MET A 233 -2.54 -10.16 -18.72
CA MET A 233 -1.39 -9.33 -18.38
C MET A 233 -1.40 -7.97 -19.08
N LEU A 234 -1.80 -7.93 -20.36
CA LEU A 234 -1.99 -6.68 -21.09
C LEU A 234 -3.03 -5.78 -20.40
N ILE A 235 -4.20 -6.34 -20.08
CA ILE A 235 -5.26 -5.58 -19.40
C ILE A 235 -4.84 -5.16 -18.00
N ALA A 236 -4.06 -5.97 -17.28
CA ALA A 236 -3.51 -5.60 -15.98
C ALA A 236 -2.56 -4.39 -16.09
N GLY A 237 -1.63 -4.41 -17.03
CA GLY A 237 -0.72 -3.29 -17.29
C GLY A 237 -1.47 -2.02 -17.70
N LEU A 238 -2.46 -2.13 -18.59
CA LEU A 238 -3.29 -1.00 -19.00
C LEU A 238 -4.10 -0.45 -17.82
N THR A 239 -4.82 -1.30 -17.09
CA THR A 239 -5.69 -0.87 -15.98
C THR A 239 -4.88 -0.27 -14.83
N GLY A 240 -3.69 -0.78 -14.55
CA GLY A 240 -2.78 -0.25 -13.52
C GLY A 240 -1.94 0.98 -13.94
N ALA A 241 -2.03 1.41 -15.21
CA ALA A 241 -1.11 2.38 -15.80
C ALA A 241 -1.08 3.74 -15.09
N LEU A 242 -2.20 4.21 -14.52
CA LEU A 242 -2.28 5.46 -13.76
C LEU A 242 -1.31 5.48 -12.57
N GLN A 243 -1.00 4.33 -11.98
CA GLN A 243 0.00 4.25 -10.91
C GLN A 243 1.36 3.77 -11.42
N ILE A 244 1.38 2.79 -12.32
CA ILE A 244 2.61 2.14 -12.79
C ILE A 244 3.49 3.10 -13.59
N LEU A 245 2.91 3.85 -14.54
CA LEU A 245 3.71 4.71 -15.43
C LEU A 245 4.40 5.87 -14.69
N PRO A 246 3.69 6.66 -13.85
CA PRO A 246 4.35 7.74 -13.11
C PRO A 246 5.39 7.21 -12.12
N ALA A 247 5.13 6.06 -11.47
CA ALA A 247 6.10 5.45 -10.56
C ALA A 247 7.35 4.94 -11.27
N TYR A 248 7.19 4.39 -12.48
CA TYR A 248 8.31 3.99 -13.32
C TYR A 248 9.15 5.19 -13.75
N GLU A 249 8.51 6.27 -14.23
CA GLU A 249 9.20 7.52 -14.59
C GLU A 249 9.96 8.09 -13.37
N TYR A 250 9.28 8.26 -12.24
CA TYR A 250 9.84 8.78 -11.00
C TYR A 250 11.02 7.96 -10.48
N GLY A 251 10.95 6.64 -10.56
CA GLY A 251 12.03 5.75 -10.15
C GLY A 251 13.38 6.13 -10.78
N HIS A 252 13.42 6.47 -12.07
CA HIS A 252 14.66 6.75 -12.80
C HIS A 252 15.45 7.94 -12.26
N TYR A 253 14.81 8.85 -11.52
CA TYR A 253 15.46 10.00 -10.91
C TYR A 253 15.20 10.10 -9.40
N ALA A 254 14.87 8.98 -8.76
CA ALA A 254 14.69 8.89 -7.31
C ALA A 254 15.61 7.83 -6.68
N LYS A 255 15.95 8.05 -5.42
CA LYS A 255 16.55 7.05 -4.52
C LYS A 255 15.52 6.56 -3.52
N ARG A 256 15.63 5.30 -3.10
CA ARG A 256 14.70 4.64 -2.17
C ARG A 256 15.43 4.02 -0.98
N TRP A 257 14.94 4.28 0.23
CA TRP A 257 15.46 3.68 1.45
C TRP A 257 14.77 2.34 1.73
N VAL A 258 15.49 1.26 1.46
CA VAL A 258 14.96 -0.11 1.59
C VAL A 258 15.41 -0.82 2.86
N GLY A 259 16.27 -0.20 3.67
CA GLY A 259 16.92 -0.84 4.83
C GLY A 259 18.32 -1.40 4.52
N ALA A 260 18.87 -1.09 3.34
CA ALA A 260 20.28 -1.24 3.02
C ALA A 260 21.10 -0.08 3.65
N PRO A 261 22.45 -0.19 3.74
CA PRO A 261 23.30 0.88 4.29
C PRO A 261 23.13 2.22 3.57
N GLU A 262 22.91 2.19 2.26
CA GLU A 262 22.68 3.36 1.43
C GLU A 262 21.33 3.27 0.72
N ALA A 263 20.82 4.44 0.30
CA ALA A 263 19.61 4.52 -0.50
C ALA A 263 19.89 4.02 -1.93
N LEU A 264 18.99 3.21 -2.46
CA LEU A 264 19.17 2.55 -3.77
C LEU A 264 18.55 3.37 -4.89
N ALA A 265 19.24 3.47 -6.01
CA ALA A 265 18.70 3.94 -7.28
C ALA A 265 17.80 2.89 -7.95
N TRP A 266 17.05 3.30 -8.96
CA TRP A 266 16.08 2.43 -9.65
C TRP A 266 16.69 1.19 -10.30
N ASN A 267 17.88 1.30 -10.88
CA ASN A 267 18.57 0.20 -11.54
C ASN A 267 19.28 -0.76 -10.57
N GLU A 268 19.38 -0.42 -9.29
CA GLU A 268 20.03 -1.26 -8.28
C GLU A 268 19.07 -2.26 -7.68
N SER A 269 19.51 -3.51 -7.55
CA SER A 269 18.71 -4.55 -6.91
C SER A 269 18.66 -4.36 -5.41
N VAL A 270 17.51 -4.68 -4.80
CA VAL A 270 17.44 -4.77 -3.34
C VAL A 270 18.30 -5.96 -2.91
N PRO A 271 19.36 -5.74 -2.11
CA PRO A 271 20.28 -6.83 -1.75
C PRO A 271 19.56 -7.95 -1.02
N TYR A 272 20.06 -9.17 -1.19
CA TYR A 272 19.49 -10.35 -0.56
C TYR A 272 19.54 -10.28 0.98
N SER A 273 20.51 -9.57 1.56
CA SER A 273 20.57 -9.30 3.01
C SER A 273 19.38 -8.48 3.53
N VAL A 274 18.78 -7.65 2.68
CA VAL A 274 17.53 -6.95 3.01
C VAL A 274 16.35 -7.93 2.95
N HIS A 275 16.32 -8.84 1.96
CA HIS A 275 15.28 -9.87 1.88
C HIS A 275 15.34 -10.76 3.14
N GLU A 276 16.52 -11.24 3.54
CA GLU A 276 16.76 -12.02 4.76
C GLU A 276 16.13 -11.40 6.02
N LYS A 277 16.19 -10.07 6.15
CA LYS A 277 15.58 -9.33 7.27
C LYS A 277 14.06 -9.43 7.30
N TYR A 278 13.42 -9.54 6.13
CA TYR A 278 11.97 -9.52 5.95
C TYR A 278 11.36 -10.86 5.52
N ASP A 279 12.10 -11.94 5.73
CA ASP A 279 11.64 -13.30 5.47
C ASP A 279 10.68 -13.82 6.54
N LEU A 280 9.87 -14.78 6.13
CA LEU A 280 9.16 -15.63 7.08
C LEU A 280 10.16 -16.62 7.66
N LYS A 281 10.59 -16.41 8.90
CA LYS A 281 11.52 -17.34 9.54
C LYS A 281 10.86 -18.72 9.71
N PRO A 282 11.63 -19.82 9.69
CA PRO A 282 11.08 -21.17 9.85
C PRO A 282 10.29 -21.34 11.16
N SER A 283 10.67 -20.64 12.22
CA SER A 283 9.92 -20.61 13.48
C SER A 283 8.50 -20.04 13.31
N SER A 284 8.28 -19.11 12.39
CA SER A 284 6.97 -18.54 12.06
C SER A 284 6.05 -19.52 11.32
N LEU A 285 6.53 -20.70 10.89
CA LEU A 285 5.64 -21.75 10.40
C LEU A 285 4.69 -22.25 11.50
N LEU A 286 5.14 -22.26 12.76
CA LEU A 286 4.28 -22.52 13.91
C LEU A 286 3.18 -21.46 14.03
N GLY A 287 3.48 -20.23 13.59
CA GLY A 287 2.55 -19.11 13.48
C GLY A 287 1.32 -19.36 12.60
N THR A 288 1.34 -20.40 11.76
CA THR A 288 0.14 -20.76 10.96
C THR A 288 -1.01 -21.23 11.83
N VAL A 289 -0.72 -21.84 13.00
CA VAL A 289 -1.71 -22.38 13.93
C VAL A 289 -1.61 -21.81 15.34
N PHE A 290 -0.46 -21.28 15.75
CA PHE A 290 -0.30 -20.58 17.02
C PHE A 290 -0.30 -19.06 16.77
N PRO A 291 -1.21 -18.29 17.40
CA PRO A 291 -1.27 -16.85 17.20
C PRO A 291 0.02 -16.16 17.68
N ASP A 292 0.30 -14.98 17.13
CA ASP A 292 1.39 -14.09 17.56
C ASP A 292 2.83 -14.61 17.37
N ILE A 293 3.01 -15.80 16.79
CA ILE A 293 4.34 -16.30 16.38
C ILE A 293 4.63 -15.84 14.94
N LYS A 294 5.18 -14.64 14.79
CA LYS A 294 5.52 -14.02 13.50
C LYS A 294 6.82 -13.23 13.55
N THR A 295 7.35 -12.90 12.37
CA THR A 295 8.48 -11.99 12.22
C THR A 295 8.03 -10.64 11.69
N ASP A 296 7.56 -10.61 10.45
CA ASP A 296 7.14 -9.40 9.75
C ASP A 296 5.69 -9.52 9.29
N SER A 297 5.42 -10.46 8.37
CA SER A 297 4.06 -10.82 7.96
C SER A 297 3.45 -11.91 8.85
N ASP A 298 2.14 -11.82 9.13
CA ASP A 298 1.42 -12.77 9.98
C ASP A 298 0.89 -13.98 9.16
N PRO A 299 1.38 -15.22 9.42
CA PRO A 299 0.96 -16.41 8.70
C PRO A 299 -0.29 -17.10 9.27
N PHE A 300 -0.90 -16.55 10.32
CA PHE A 300 -1.94 -17.23 11.09
C PHE A 300 -3.21 -17.49 10.27
N VAL A 301 -3.59 -18.77 10.18
CA VAL A 301 -4.85 -19.24 9.59
C VAL A 301 -5.72 -19.99 10.60
N GLY A 302 -5.12 -20.49 11.68
CA GLY A 302 -5.78 -21.25 12.74
C GLY A 302 -5.86 -22.75 12.44
N VAL A 303 -5.95 -23.56 13.50
CA VAL A 303 -6.04 -25.02 13.42
C VAL A 303 -7.34 -25.47 12.77
N ALA A 304 -8.45 -24.73 12.96
CA ALA A 304 -9.73 -25.08 12.34
C ALA A 304 -9.67 -24.95 10.82
N ALA A 305 -9.20 -23.81 10.31
CA ALA A 305 -9.08 -23.58 8.87
C ALA A 305 -8.05 -24.53 8.24
N LEU A 306 -6.89 -24.72 8.87
CA LEU A 306 -5.86 -25.62 8.36
C LEU A 306 -6.33 -27.09 8.35
N GLY A 307 -7.01 -27.54 9.41
CA GLY A 307 -7.59 -28.89 9.48
C GLY A 307 -8.62 -29.15 8.38
N LEU A 308 -9.47 -28.17 8.07
CA LEU A 308 -10.41 -28.25 6.95
C LEU A 308 -9.69 -28.20 5.59
N ALA A 309 -8.63 -27.40 5.44
CA ALA A 309 -7.84 -27.40 4.22
C ALA A 309 -7.19 -28.77 3.98
N LEU A 310 -6.60 -29.38 5.00
CA LEU A 310 -6.05 -30.74 4.95
C LEU A 310 -7.13 -31.78 4.64
N LEU A 311 -8.34 -31.62 5.16
CA LEU A 311 -9.49 -32.45 4.78
C LEU A 311 -9.77 -32.37 3.27
N ALA A 312 -9.72 -31.17 2.68
CA ALA A 312 -9.90 -31.02 1.25
C ALA A 312 -8.78 -31.72 0.46
N LEU A 313 -7.53 -31.60 0.89
CA LEU A 313 -6.40 -32.28 0.24
C LEU A 313 -6.57 -33.79 0.27
N GLY A 314 -7.04 -34.34 1.38
CA GLY A 314 -7.25 -35.78 1.51
C GLY A 314 -8.49 -36.29 0.76
N ALA A 315 -9.63 -35.63 0.96
CA ALA A 315 -10.93 -36.11 0.47
C ALA A 315 -11.29 -35.61 -0.94
N ALA A 316 -10.58 -34.63 -1.49
CA ALA A 316 -10.93 -34.01 -2.77
C ALA A 316 -9.71 -33.79 -3.70
N TRP A 317 -8.60 -34.51 -3.50
CA TRP A 317 -7.37 -34.38 -4.32
C TRP A 317 -7.60 -34.56 -5.84
N ASN A 318 -8.56 -35.42 -6.20
CA ASN A 318 -8.87 -35.70 -7.60
C ASN A 318 -9.44 -34.46 -8.32
N ASP A 319 -9.99 -33.49 -7.58
CA ASP A 319 -10.38 -32.20 -8.13
C ASP A 319 -9.14 -31.37 -8.49
N SER A 320 -8.97 -31.10 -9.78
CA SER A 320 -7.86 -30.27 -10.29
C SER A 320 -7.79 -28.89 -9.63
N ARG A 321 -8.92 -28.33 -9.20
CA ARG A 321 -8.99 -27.04 -8.51
C ARG A 321 -8.32 -27.11 -7.15
N VAL A 322 -8.53 -28.20 -6.42
CA VAL A 322 -7.89 -28.44 -5.10
C VAL A 322 -6.38 -28.51 -5.28
N ARG A 323 -5.89 -29.25 -6.29
CA ARG A 323 -4.46 -29.35 -6.58
C ARG A 323 -3.84 -28.00 -6.94
N LEU A 324 -4.49 -27.22 -7.79
CA LEU A 324 -4.01 -25.89 -8.17
C LEU A 324 -3.98 -24.93 -6.98
N LEU A 325 -5.01 -24.92 -6.14
CA LEU A 325 -5.06 -24.08 -4.94
C LEU A 325 -4.05 -24.52 -3.89
N ALA A 326 -3.80 -25.83 -3.75
CA ALA A 326 -2.74 -26.37 -2.90
C ALA A 326 -1.35 -25.97 -3.40
N ALA A 327 -1.12 -26.03 -4.71
CA ALA A 327 0.13 -25.58 -5.33
C ALA A 327 0.34 -24.08 -5.14
N ALA A 328 -0.71 -23.26 -5.28
CA ALA A 328 -0.65 -21.83 -4.99
C ALA A 328 -0.34 -21.57 -3.50
N ALA A 329 -0.99 -22.30 -2.59
CA ALA A 329 -0.75 -22.16 -1.15
C ALA A 329 0.69 -22.51 -0.78
N ALA A 330 1.17 -23.66 -1.28
CA ALA A 330 2.54 -24.11 -1.07
C ALA A 330 3.55 -23.16 -1.70
N GLY A 331 3.31 -22.69 -2.93
CA GLY A 331 4.17 -21.72 -3.61
C GLY A 331 4.26 -20.39 -2.85
N GLY A 332 3.15 -19.87 -2.33
CA GLY A 332 3.12 -18.68 -1.49
C GLY A 332 3.92 -18.85 -0.20
N LEU A 333 3.76 -19.99 0.48
CA LEU A 333 4.50 -20.30 1.71
C LEU A 333 5.99 -20.49 1.44
N LEU A 334 6.35 -21.28 0.43
CA LEU A 334 7.74 -21.51 0.03
C LEU A 334 8.42 -20.22 -0.43
N TYR A 335 7.69 -19.34 -1.11
CA TYR A 335 8.25 -18.03 -1.47
C TYR A 335 8.46 -17.17 -0.22
N ALA A 336 7.47 -17.12 0.69
CA ALA A 336 7.54 -16.31 1.92
C ALA A 336 8.71 -16.68 2.84
N LEU A 337 9.18 -17.93 2.80
CA LEU A 337 10.38 -18.40 3.53
C LEU A 337 11.70 -17.74 3.06
N GLY A 338 11.68 -17.04 1.93
CA GLY A 338 12.80 -16.24 1.42
C GLY A 338 14.11 -17.01 1.33
N HIS A 339 15.14 -16.56 2.03
CA HIS A 339 16.47 -17.16 1.97
C HIS A 339 16.54 -18.62 2.39
N HIS A 340 15.55 -19.11 3.14
CA HIS A 340 15.42 -20.51 3.50
C HIS A 340 14.79 -21.37 2.39
N SER A 341 14.53 -20.80 1.21
CA SER A 341 13.82 -21.44 0.10
C SER A 341 14.57 -21.30 -1.22
N LEU A 342 15.00 -22.44 -1.79
CA LEU A 342 15.56 -22.49 -3.13
C LEU A 342 14.58 -21.97 -4.20
N PHE A 343 13.28 -22.15 -3.96
CA PHE A 343 12.23 -21.67 -4.86
C PHE A 343 12.21 -20.13 -4.94
N GLN A 344 12.37 -19.45 -3.81
CA GLN A 344 12.43 -17.99 -3.81
C GLN A 344 13.74 -17.49 -4.43
N GLY A 345 14.89 -18.06 -4.05
CA GLY A 345 16.19 -17.65 -4.59
C GLY A 345 16.30 -17.81 -6.11
N PHE A 346 15.74 -18.89 -6.67
CA PHE A 346 15.66 -19.06 -8.13
C PHE A 346 14.82 -17.97 -8.80
N LEU A 347 13.63 -17.68 -8.27
CA LEU A 347 12.75 -16.67 -8.87
C LEU A 347 13.32 -15.25 -8.73
N TYR A 348 13.95 -14.94 -7.59
CA TYR A 348 14.68 -13.70 -7.38
C TYR A 348 15.76 -13.48 -8.45
N ALA A 349 16.50 -14.53 -8.82
CA ALA A 349 17.54 -14.45 -9.83
C ALA A 349 17.01 -14.48 -11.28
N ALA A 350 15.91 -15.19 -11.53
CA ALA A 350 15.42 -15.45 -12.88
C ALA A 350 14.40 -14.43 -13.39
N LEU A 351 13.64 -13.79 -12.50
CA LEU A 351 12.57 -12.86 -12.88
C LEU A 351 13.00 -11.41 -12.62
N PRO A 352 13.09 -10.56 -13.65
CA PRO A 352 13.44 -9.16 -13.47
C PRO A 352 12.39 -8.43 -12.62
N ASP A 353 12.83 -7.41 -11.90
CA ASP A 353 12.04 -6.54 -11.02
C ASP A 353 11.37 -7.21 -9.82
N LEU A 354 11.43 -8.54 -9.70
CA LEU A 354 10.96 -9.26 -8.52
C LEU A 354 11.82 -8.96 -7.29
N ASP A 355 13.10 -8.65 -7.51
CA ASP A 355 14.06 -8.17 -6.52
C ASP A 355 13.62 -6.86 -5.84
N LYS A 356 12.79 -6.04 -6.50
CA LYS A 356 12.32 -4.75 -5.95
C LYS A 356 11.33 -4.90 -4.78
N ALA A 357 10.72 -6.07 -4.62
CA ALA A 357 9.82 -6.39 -3.51
C ALA A 357 10.59 -6.86 -2.26
N ARG A 358 11.04 -5.91 -1.43
CA ARG A 358 11.93 -6.18 -0.29
C ARG A 358 11.36 -7.09 0.81
N VAL A 359 10.04 -7.07 1.00
CA VAL A 359 9.38 -7.83 2.08
C VAL A 359 8.81 -9.13 1.50
N VAL A 360 9.65 -10.15 1.52
CA VAL A 360 9.38 -11.46 0.92
C VAL A 360 8.25 -12.20 1.65
N SER A 361 8.18 -12.04 2.98
CA SER A 361 7.18 -12.69 3.83
C SER A 361 5.72 -12.39 3.45
N ALA A 362 5.42 -11.26 2.79
CA ALA A 362 4.04 -10.97 2.40
C ALA A 362 3.51 -11.87 1.28
N ALA A 363 4.34 -12.70 0.63
CA ALA A 363 3.84 -13.76 -0.23
C ALA A 363 2.91 -14.75 0.52
N ILE A 364 2.92 -14.72 1.86
CA ILE A 364 1.99 -15.44 2.73
C ILE A 364 0.51 -15.13 2.43
N ILE A 365 0.19 -13.98 1.80
CA ILE A 365 -1.18 -13.71 1.32
C ILE A 365 -1.69 -14.78 0.36
N VAL A 366 -0.81 -15.35 -0.47
CA VAL A 366 -1.16 -16.41 -1.43
C VAL A 366 -1.37 -17.73 -0.70
N PHE A 367 -0.57 -18.02 0.33
CA PHE A 367 -0.79 -19.14 1.25
C PHE A 367 -2.15 -19.04 1.94
N GLN A 368 -2.41 -17.91 2.58
CA GLN A 368 -3.67 -17.64 3.29
C GLN A 368 -4.88 -17.77 2.36
N PHE A 369 -4.79 -17.22 1.15
CA PHE A 369 -5.81 -17.36 0.11
C PHE A 369 -6.08 -18.82 -0.24
N GLY A 370 -5.02 -19.59 -0.52
CA GLY A 370 -5.15 -21.00 -0.88
C GLY A 370 -5.77 -21.83 0.27
N VAL A 371 -5.31 -21.64 1.51
CA VAL A 371 -5.87 -22.29 2.71
C VAL A 371 -7.34 -21.93 2.89
N ALA A 372 -7.71 -20.65 2.76
CA ALA A 372 -9.09 -20.21 2.91
C ALA A 372 -10.04 -20.90 1.93
N VAL A 373 -9.67 -20.95 0.65
CA VAL A 373 -10.50 -21.60 -0.37
C VAL A 373 -10.53 -23.13 -0.16
N LEU A 374 -9.40 -23.76 0.18
CA LEU A 374 -9.33 -25.19 0.50
C LEU A 374 -10.18 -25.55 1.72
N ALA A 375 -10.20 -24.72 2.77
CA ALA A 375 -11.05 -24.94 3.94
C ALA A 375 -12.55 -24.98 3.58
N ALA A 376 -12.99 -24.18 2.60
CA ALA A 376 -14.35 -24.28 2.08
C ALA A 376 -14.63 -25.61 1.35
N PHE A 377 -13.66 -26.14 0.60
CA PHE A 377 -13.78 -27.48 0.03
C PHE A 377 -13.89 -28.53 1.15
N GLY A 378 -13.07 -28.43 2.20
CA GLY A 378 -13.06 -29.37 3.32
C GLY A 378 -14.37 -29.37 4.10
N LEU A 379 -14.91 -28.20 4.42
CA LEU A 379 -16.18 -28.09 5.14
C LEU A 379 -17.34 -28.76 4.41
N ASP A 380 -17.40 -28.65 3.07
CA ASP A 380 -18.44 -29.33 2.29
C ASP A 380 -18.28 -30.87 2.26
N GLN A 381 -17.06 -31.39 2.47
CA GLN A 381 -16.81 -32.83 2.56
C GLN A 381 -17.32 -33.45 3.86
N LEU A 382 -17.56 -32.65 4.92
CA LEU A 382 -18.12 -33.16 6.18
C LEU A 382 -19.56 -33.68 6.03
N SER A 383 -20.26 -33.27 4.97
CA SER A 383 -21.64 -33.70 4.68
C SER A 383 -21.73 -34.54 3.39
N SER A 384 -20.59 -35.01 2.86
CA SER A 384 -20.60 -35.89 1.70
C SER A 384 -21.20 -37.25 2.08
N PRO A 385 -22.13 -37.82 1.28
CA PRO A 385 -22.68 -39.16 1.52
C PRO A 385 -21.64 -40.27 1.35
N ASP A 386 -20.51 -39.98 0.70
CA ASP A 386 -19.41 -40.93 0.55
C ASP A 386 -18.63 -41.06 1.87
N ALA A 387 -18.47 -42.30 2.34
CA ALA A 387 -17.75 -42.65 3.57
C ALA A 387 -16.23 -42.45 3.42
N SER A 388 -15.79 -41.21 3.24
CA SER A 388 -14.37 -40.86 3.24
C SER A 388 -13.77 -41.10 4.63
N PRO A 389 -12.57 -41.70 4.74
CA PRO A 389 -11.89 -41.87 6.03
C PRO A 389 -11.29 -40.56 6.56
N TRP A 390 -11.20 -39.52 5.73
CA TRP A 390 -10.48 -38.30 6.05
C TRP A 390 -11.08 -37.45 7.17
N PRO A 391 -12.42 -37.26 7.27
CA PRO A 391 -13.01 -36.62 8.43
C PRO A 391 -12.58 -37.29 9.74
N ARG A 392 -12.54 -38.63 9.79
CA ARG A 392 -12.08 -39.39 10.97
C ARG A 392 -10.61 -39.12 11.29
N ARG A 393 -9.76 -39.02 10.26
CA ARG A 393 -8.34 -38.68 10.43
C ARG A 393 -8.15 -37.27 10.99
N VAL A 394 -8.96 -36.31 10.52
CA VAL A 394 -8.94 -34.94 11.05
C VAL A 394 -9.37 -34.91 12.53
N VAL A 395 -10.38 -35.68 12.92
CA VAL A 395 -10.78 -35.82 14.34
C VAL A 395 -9.60 -36.30 15.19
N TRP A 396 -8.96 -37.41 14.81
CA TRP A 396 -7.85 -37.96 15.59
C TRP A 396 -6.61 -37.06 15.58
N ALA A 397 -6.31 -36.43 14.45
CA ALA A 397 -5.19 -35.49 14.34
C ALA A 397 -5.43 -34.25 15.21
N ALA A 398 -6.63 -33.65 15.16
CA ALA A 398 -6.98 -32.47 15.95
C ALA A 398 -7.08 -32.81 17.44
N LEU A 399 -7.63 -33.97 17.81
CA LEU A 399 -7.68 -34.46 19.18
C LEU A 399 -6.27 -34.70 19.74
N GLY A 400 -5.44 -35.44 18.98
CA GLY A 400 -4.06 -35.73 19.37
C GLY A 400 -3.22 -34.45 19.49
N PHE A 401 -3.30 -33.56 18.50
CA PHE A 401 -2.63 -32.26 18.53
C PHE A 401 -3.10 -31.40 19.71
N GLY A 402 -4.41 -31.31 19.94
CA GLY A 402 -4.99 -30.52 21.05
C GLY A 402 -4.56 -31.04 22.42
N LEU A 403 -4.65 -32.36 22.66
CA LEU A 403 -4.23 -32.96 23.93
C LEU A 403 -2.72 -32.85 24.14
N PHE A 404 -1.93 -33.09 23.09
CA PHE A 404 -0.47 -32.97 23.17
C PHE A 404 -0.03 -31.54 23.48
N THR A 405 -0.54 -30.55 22.74
CA THR A 405 -0.20 -29.13 22.95
C THR A 405 -0.69 -28.63 24.30
N LEU A 406 -1.85 -29.07 24.76
CA LEU A 406 -2.34 -28.78 26.12
C LEU A 406 -1.39 -29.35 27.19
N ALA A 407 -0.96 -30.61 27.06
CA ALA A 407 -0.02 -31.23 27.99
C ALA A 407 1.34 -30.52 27.99
N VAL A 408 1.84 -30.13 26.82
CA VAL A 408 3.08 -29.34 26.69
C VAL A 408 2.95 -27.98 27.37
N PHE A 409 1.86 -27.23 27.11
CA PHE A 409 1.67 -25.94 27.77
C PHE A 409 1.50 -26.06 29.28
N GLN A 410 0.79 -27.07 29.76
CA GLN A 410 0.72 -27.37 31.20
C GLN A 410 2.10 -27.68 31.77
N ALA A 411 2.89 -28.54 31.11
CA ALA A 411 4.25 -28.86 31.54
C ALA A 411 5.15 -27.60 31.59
N ILE A 412 5.08 -26.73 30.58
CA ILE A 412 5.80 -25.44 30.57
C ILE A 412 5.32 -24.55 31.72
N PHE A 413 4.01 -24.45 31.93
CA PHE A 413 3.43 -23.63 32.99
C PHE A 413 3.87 -24.10 34.38
N PHE A 414 3.87 -25.42 34.63
CA PHE A 414 4.37 -26.01 35.87
C PHE A 414 5.89 -25.85 36.02
N ALA A 415 6.67 -26.10 34.96
CA ALA A 415 8.12 -25.94 34.96
C ALA A 415 8.54 -24.49 35.26
N ASN A 416 7.74 -23.53 34.78
CA ASN A 416 7.92 -22.10 35.05
C ASN A 416 7.21 -21.64 36.33
N LYS A 417 6.96 -22.55 37.28
CA LYS A 417 6.37 -22.25 38.60
C LYS A 417 5.06 -21.47 38.53
N TRP A 418 4.12 -21.98 37.73
CA TRP A 418 2.79 -21.38 37.50
C TRP A 418 2.85 -20.06 36.72
N GLY A 419 3.83 -19.94 35.81
CA GLY A 419 4.01 -18.79 34.93
C GLY A 419 4.16 -19.19 33.47
N PHE A 420 3.85 -18.28 32.55
CA PHE A 420 4.12 -18.45 31.13
C PHE A 420 4.76 -17.18 30.58
N THR A 421 5.88 -17.34 29.90
CA THR A 421 6.69 -16.23 29.39
C THR A 421 6.39 -15.87 27.94
N GLY A 422 5.59 -16.69 27.24
CA GLY A 422 5.16 -16.43 25.87
C GLY A 422 3.83 -15.68 25.79
N PRO A 423 3.32 -15.41 24.58
CA PRO A 423 2.00 -14.82 24.38
C PRO A 423 0.91 -15.74 24.91
N GLU A 424 0.13 -15.32 25.90
CA GLU A 424 -0.92 -16.16 26.52
C GLU A 424 -1.99 -16.62 25.53
N THR A 425 -2.20 -15.87 24.45
CA THR A 425 -3.12 -16.20 23.34
C THR A 425 -2.85 -17.58 22.74
N VAL A 426 -1.61 -18.06 22.75
CA VAL A 426 -1.26 -19.40 22.21
C VAL A 426 -1.91 -20.54 23.00
N MET A 427 -2.23 -20.31 24.28
CA MET A 427 -2.85 -21.33 25.15
C MET A 427 -4.27 -21.68 24.73
N LEU A 428 -4.94 -20.85 23.92
CA LEU A 428 -6.28 -21.16 23.42
C LEU A 428 -6.26 -22.16 22.25
N THR A 429 -5.13 -22.29 21.54
CA THR A 429 -4.94 -23.20 20.40
C THR A 429 -5.37 -24.65 20.67
N PRO A 430 -4.95 -25.32 21.77
CA PRO A 430 -5.42 -26.68 22.08
C PRO A 430 -6.93 -26.77 22.21
N PHE A 431 -7.59 -25.77 22.79
CA PHE A 431 -9.05 -25.78 22.94
C PHE A 431 -9.77 -25.63 21.59
N PHE A 432 -9.24 -24.81 20.68
CA PHE A 432 -9.76 -24.74 19.30
C PHE A 432 -9.56 -26.07 18.55
N ALA A 433 -8.43 -26.76 18.75
CA ALA A 433 -8.19 -28.07 18.16
C ALA A 433 -9.16 -29.15 18.70
N LEU A 434 -9.42 -29.15 20.01
CA LEU A 434 -10.39 -30.05 20.63
C LEU A 434 -11.83 -29.74 20.17
N ALA A 435 -12.18 -28.46 20.06
CA ALA A 435 -13.48 -28.03 19.54
C ALA A 435 -13.65 -28.43 18.06
N LEU A 436 -12.61 -28.28 17.23
CA LEU A 436 -12.60 -28.77 15.86
C LEU A 436 -12.85 -30.28 15.82
N ALA A 437 -12.12 -31.07 16.61
CA ALA A 437 -12.29 -32.52 16.68
C ALA A 437 -13.73 -32.90 17.07
N GLY A 438 -14.30 -32.23 18.08
CA GLY A 438 -15.67 -32.45 18.54
C GLY A 438 -16.71 -32.09 17.48
N LEU A 439 -16.57 -30.94 16.81
CA LEU A 439 -17.51 -30.51 15.77
C LEU A 439 -17.47 -31.42 14.54
N VAL A 440 -16.26 -31.81 14.08
CA VAL A 440 -16.11 -32.74 12.96
C VAL A 440 -16.69 -34.10 13.33
N TYR A 441 -16.41 -34.61 14.53
CA TYR A 441 -16.96 -35.87 15.02
C TYR A 441 -18.50 -35.84 15.09
N ALA A 442 -19.08 -34.78 15.65
CA ALA A 442 -20.53 -34.62 15.76
C ALA A 442 -21.20 -34.53 14.38
N ALA A 443 -20.59 -33.82 13.43
CA ALA A 443 -21.07 -33.76 12.05
C ALA A 443 -21.01 -35.14 11.37
N MET A 444 -19.90 -35.88 11.52
CA MET A 444 -19.76 -37.23 10.97
C MET A 444 -20.78 -38.23 11.54
N ARG A 445 -21.15 -38.08 12.82
CA ARG A 445 -22.15 -38.95 13.48
C ARG A 445 -23.59 -38.55 13.17
N GLY A 446 -23.80 -37.50 12.36
CA GLY A 446 -25.14 -36.97 12.06
C GLY A 446 -25.81 -36.26 13.24
N ALA A 447 -25.08 -36.00 14.33
CA ALA A 447 -25.61 -35.29 15.50
C ALA A 447 -25.84 -33.79 15.22
N LEU A 448 -25.16 -33.25 14.21
CA LEU A 448 -25.35 -31.89 13.70
C LEU A 448 -25.86 -31.93 12.26
N GLY A 449 -26.93 -31.18 11.97
CA GLY A 449 -27.33 -30.94 10.59
C GLY A 449 -26.29 -30.12 9.83
N ARG A 450 -26.21 -30.24 8.50
CA ARG A 450 -25.22 -29.55 7.66
C ARG A 450 -25.11 -28.05 7.91
N ASN A 451 -26.24 -27.36 8.09
CA ASN A 451 -26.25 -25.93 8.37
C ASN A 451 -25.74 -25.59 9.78
N GLN A 452 -26.05 -26.44 10.78
CA GLN A 452 -25.56 -26.27 12.16
C GLN A 452 -24.05 -26.50 12.22
N ALA A 453 -23.56 -27.59 11.62
CA ALA A 453 -22.13 -27.86 11.52
C ALA A 453 -21.39 -26.71 10.82
N GLY A 454 -21.92 -26.22 9.69
CA GLY A 454 -21.36 -25.06 9.00
C GLY A 454 -21.34 -23.78 9.83
N ALA A 455 -22.43 -23.46 10.52
CA ALA A 455 -22.52 -22.25 11.34
C ALA A 455 -21.59 -22.31 12.56
N LEU A 456 -21.53 -23.45 13.26
CA LEU A 456 -20.63 -23.66 14.39
C LEU A 456 -19.17 -23.64 13.96
N MET A 457 -18.84 -24.16 12.78
CA MET A 457 -17.49 -24.11 12.24
C MET A 457 -17.07 -22.67 11.87
N VAL A 458 -17.98 -21.87 11.30
CA VAL A 458 -17.75 -20.44 11.07
C VAL A 458 -17.52 -19.71 12.40
N LEU A 459 -18.34 -19.99 13.41
CA LEU A 459 -18.16 -19.39 14.74
C LEU A 459 -16.81 -19.78 15.37
N LEU A 460 -16.42 -21.06 15.29
CA LEU A 460 -15.13 -21.54 15.78
C LEU A 460 -13.97 -20.78 15.12
N VAL A 461 -14.00 -20.66 13.79
CA VAL A 461 -12.98 -19.90 13.03
C VAL A 461 -12.98 -18.43 13.42
N LEU A 462 -14.14 -17.78 13.55
CA LEU A 462 -14.21 -16.37 13.95
C LEU A 462 -13.61 -16.14 15.35
N LEU A 463 -13.89 -17.04 16.31
CA LEU A 463 -13.31 -16.97 17.65
C LEU A 463 -11.80 -17.17 17.59
N GLU A 464 -11.33 -18.17 16.84
CA GLU A 464 -9.90 -18.45 16.68
C GLU A 464 -9.14 -17.28 16.03
N LEU A 465 -9.67 -16.71 14.95
CA LEU A 465 -9.06 -15.54 14.28
C LEU A 465 -9.05 -14.30 15.18
N SER A 466 -10.11 -14.08 15.97
CA SER A 466 -10.20 -12.92 16.86
C SER A 466 -9.10 -12.89 17.93
N ASN A 467 -8.55 -14.05 18.26
CA ASN A 467 -7.47 -14.20 19.23
C ASN A 467 -6.12 -13.64 18.73
N ASN A 468 -5.93 -13.51 17.41
CA ASN A 468 -4.69 -13.01 16.81
C ASN A 468 -4.80 -11.54 16.35
N VAL A 469 -5.93 -11.15 15.76
CA VAL A 469 -6.11 -9.80 15.17
C VAL A 469 -6.23 -8.67 16.21
N GLY A 470 -6.36 -9.01 17.50
CA GLY A 470 -6.48 -8.05 18.58
C GLY A 470 -5.30 -7.06 18.69
N SER A 471 -4.11 -7.45 18.24
CA SER A 471 -2.85 -6.71 18.34
C SER A 471 -2.75 -5.49 17.40
N VAL A 472 -3.59 -5.42 16.36
CA VAL A 472 -3.64 -4.27 15.43
C VAL A 472 -4.24 -3.02 16.06
N PHE A 473 -4.88 -3.14 17.23
CA PHE A 473 -5.55 -2.04 17.88
C PHE A 473 -4.84 -1.64 19.18
N THR A 474 -4.64 -0.34 19.36
CA THR A 474 -4.18 0.23 20.64
C THR A 474 -5.34 0.87 21.40
N VAL A 475 -5.22 0.97 22.73
CA VAL A 475 -6.20 1.64 23.58
C VAL A 475 -5.93 3.14 23.55
N ARG A 476 -6.95 3.96 23.30
CA ARG A 476 -6.80 5.43 23.19
C ARG A 476 -6.30 6.09 24.48
N ALA A 477 -6.61 5.49 25.63
CA ALA A 477 -6.17 5.98 26.93
C ALA A 477 -4.67 5.74 27.18
N ASP A 478 -4.02 4.84 26.43
CA ASP A 478 -2.58 4.56 26.53
C ASP A 478 -1.76 5.63 25.80
N ALA A 479 -1.73 6.83 26.37
CA ALA A 479 -1.09 7.99 25.77
C ALA A 479 0.44 7.86 25.63
N SER A 480 1.08 7.09 26.52
CA SER A 480 2.52 6.85 26.54
C SER A 480 2.96 5.66 25.69
N GLY A 481 2.06 4.71 25.40
CA GLY A 481 2.32 3.59 24.50
C GLY A 481 2.06 3.91 23.03
N GLY A 482 1.22 3.11 22.36
CA GLY A 482 1.03 3.18 20.90
C GLY A 482 0.52 4.53 20.38
N MET A 483 -0.30 5.22 21.19
CA MET A 483 -0.89 6.51 20.82
C MET A 483 0.07 7.68 20.88
N ARG A 484 1.28 7.51 21.46
CA ARG A 484 2.28 8.59 21.57
C ARG A 484 2.57 9.25 20.22
N TRP A 485 2.67 8.45 19.16
CA TRP A 485 2.98 8.90 17.81
C TRP A 485 1.88 9.79 17.24
N LEU A 486 0.61 9.38 17.40
CA LEU A 486 -0.53 10.17 16.97
C LEU A 486 -0.69 11.45 17.80
N ASN A 487 -0.42 11.38 19.10
CA ASN A 487 -0.45 12.53 19.99
C ASN A 487 0.63 13.55 19.63
N GLN A 488 1.86 13.10 19.32
CA GLN A 488 2.92 13.96 18.80
C GLN A 488 2.52 14.64 17.49
N MET A 489 1.90 13.90 16.56
CA MET A 489 1.40 14.46 15.30
C MET A 489 0.30 15.51 15.50
N ARG A 490 -0.55 15.35 16.51
CA ARG A 490 -1.63 16.31 16.85
C ARG A 490 -1.18 17.47 17.73
N GLY A 491 0.01 17.37 18.32
CA GLY A 491 0.56 18.37 19.23
C GLY A 491 0.92 19.69 18.54
N ASN A 492 1.11 20.73 19.35
CA ASN A 492 1.55 22.07 18.93
C ASN A 492 0.71 22.76 17.83
N PRO A 493 -0.63 22.71 17.87
CA PRO A 493 -1.46 23.35 16.84
C PRO A 493 -1.32 24.89 16.82
N ASP A 494 -0.91 25.48 17.95
CA ASP A 494 -0.60 26.90 18.11
C ASP A 494 0.66 27.32 17.34
N VAL A 495 1.68 26.46 17.29
CA VAL A 495 2.86 26.66 16.44
C VAL A 495 2.47 26.64 14.96
N ALA A 496 1.63 25.69 14.54
CA ALA A 496 1.11 25.64 13.18
C ALA A 496 0.30 26.90 12.83
N ALA A 497 -0.56 27.35 13.74
CA ALA A 497 -1.34 28.57 13.58
C ALA A 497 -0.43 29.82 13.47
N PHE A 498 0.61 29.92 14.29
CA PHE A 498 1.59 31.00 14.21
C PHE A 498 2.27 31.04 12.85
N LEU A 499 2.79 29.90 12.37
CA LEU A 499 3.50 29.80 11.08
C LEU A 499 2.58 30.16 9.90
N LYS A 500 1.32 29.71 9.92
CA LYS A 500 0.33 30.05 8.88
C LYS A 500 -0.05 31.54 8.85
N ASN A 501 0.11 32.25 9.96
CA ASN A 501 -0.17 33.68 10.08
C ASN A 501 1.04 34.57 9.73
N GLN A 502 2.19 33.98 9.37
CA GLN A 502 3.33 34.73 8.85
C GLN A 502 3.08 35.16 7.39
N PRO A 503 3.91 36.04 6.80
CA PRO A 503 3.82 36.34 5.37
C PRO A 503 3.71 35.05 4.54
N PRO A 504 3.01 35.05 3.39
CA PRO A 504 2.76 33.82 2.63
C PRO A 504 4.04 33.03 2.29
N PHE A 505 3.90 31.71 2.21
CA PHE A 505 4.90 30.75 1.71
C PHE A 505 6.15 30.56 2.59
N VAL A 506 6.01 30.75 3.90
CA VAL A 506 7.09 30.45 4.85
C VAL A 506 7.42 28.96 4.89
N ARG A 507 8.71 28.65 4.96
CA ARG A 507 9.23 27.30 5.17
C ARG A 507 9.91 27.24 6.53
N ALA A 508 9.64 26.17 7.26
CA ALA A 508 10.27 25.91 8.56
C ALA A 508 11.10 24.62 8.53
N ASN A 509 12.03 24.46 9.46
CA ASN A 509 12.64 23.17 9.76
C ASN A 509 12.54 22.87 11.27
N VAL A 510 12.92 21.67 11.67
CA VAL A 510 13.01 21.26 13.07
C VAL A 510 14.48 21.03 13.40
N ALA A 511 14.98 21.56 14.52
CA ALA A 511 16.40 21.41 14.90
C ALA A 511 16.73 20.04 15.53
N ASP A 512 15.74 19.37 16.12
CA ASP A 512 15.88 18.10 16.86
C ASP A 512 14.73 17.13 16.48
N ASP A 513 14.56 16.03 17.22
CA ASP A 513 13.42 15.09 17.15
C ASP A 513 12.13 15.64 17.80
N ALA A 514 12.07 16.95 18.00
CA ALA A 514 11.05 17.62 18.79
C ALA A 514 9.65 17.63 18.14
N PHE A 515 9.58 17.33 16.84
CA PHE A 515 8.34 17.04 16.14
C PHE A 515 8.38 15.66 15.52
N ALA A 516 7.23 15.01 15.50
CA ALA A 516 7.04 13.80 14.72
C ALA A 516 7.25 14.07 13.22
N GLU A 517 7.73 13.06 12.52
CA GLU A 517 7.98 13.13 11.08
C GLU A 517 6.69 13.56 10.34
N ASN A 518 6.84 14.41 9.32
CA ASN A 518 5.75 14.92 8.47
C ASN A 518 4.64 15.67 9.22
N TRP A 519 4.88 16.12 10.45
CA TRP A 519 3.95 16.98 11.19
C TRP A 519 3.47 18.16 10.34
N GLY A 520 4.37 18.83 9.60
CA GLY A 520 4.01 19.94 8.73
C GLY A 520 3.03 19.57 7.64
N ALA A 521 3.19 18.41 6.98
CA ALA A 521 2.25 17.93 5.98
C ALA A 521 0.85 17.67 6.59
N LEU A 522 0.76 17.17 7.82
CA LEU A 522 -0.52 17.02 8.50
C LEU A 522 -1.18 18.39 8.75
N HIS A 523 -0.40 19.36 9.23
CA HIS A 523 -0.88 20.68 9.61
C HIS A 523 -0.94 21.68 8.47
N GLY A 524 -0.48 21.36 7.27
CA GLY A 524 -0.41 22.30 6.14
C GLY A 524 0.63 23.41 6.34
N VAL A 525 1.81 23.04 6.83
CA VAL A 525 2.99 23.91 7.00
C VAL A 525 4.12 23.31 6.17
N GLU A 526 4.77 24.11 5.33
CA GLU A 526 5.92 23.66 4.55
C GLU A 526 7.14 23.45 5.43
N MET A 527 7.72 22.26 5.33
CA MET A 527 8.88 21.83 6.10
C MET A 527 10.06 21.51 5.19
N TRP A 528 11.23 21.96 5.60
CA TRP A 528 12.50 21.48 5.08
C TRP A 528 12.88 20.19 5.82
N GLY A 529 12.61 19.07 5.15
CA GLY A 529 12.72 17.73 5.71
C GLY A 529 11.39 16.97 5.67
N GLY A 530 11.42 15.74 6.17
CA GLY A 530 10.27 14.82 6.17
C GLY A 530 10.74 13.38 5.99
N SER A 531 9.89 12.44 6.38
CA SER A 531 10.09 11.01 6.21
C SER A 531 9.31 10.52 5.00
N LEU A 532 10.05 10.07 4.00
CA LEU A 532 9.54 9.51 2.76
C LEU A 532 10.28 8.21 2.49
N ALA A 533 9.63 7.24 1.84
CA ALA A 533 10.31 6.03 1.41
C ALA A 533 11.29 6.28 0.25
N SER A 534 11.12 7.38 -0.48
CA SER A 534 11.96 7.75 -1.61
C SER A 534 12.04 9.26 -1.75
N LEU A 535 13.14 9.74 -2.33
CA LEU A 535 13.40 11.16 -2.59
C LEU A 535 14.05 11.29 -3.96
N THR A 536 13.80 12.42 -4.65
CA THR A 536 14.48 12.72 -5.91
C THR A 536 16.00 12.79 -5.72
N THR A 537 16.74 12.22 -6.67
CA THR A 537 18.19 12.04 -6.57
C THR A 537 18.91 13.37 -6.44
N ASN A 538 18.45 14.44 -7.09
CA ASN A 538 19.05 15.76 -7.04
C ASN A 538 19.13 16.35 -5.61
N LEU A 539 18.11 16.14 -4.77
CA LEU A 539 18.11 16.55 -3.37
C LEU A 539 19.09 15.77 -2.49
N THR A 540 19.51 14.58 -2.94
CA THR A 540 20.47 13.75 -2.19
C THR A 540 21.94 14.10 -2.49
N ARG A 541 22.21 15.03 -3.41
CA ARG A 541 23.58 15.34 -3.90
C ARG A 541 24.28 16.46 -3.14
N PHE A 542 23.60 17.16 -2.23
CA PHE A 542 24.17 18.28 -1.50
C PHE A 542 23.82 18.22 0.00
N ASP A 543 24.62 18.94 0.80
CA ASP A 543 24.50 18.97 2.26
C ASP A 543 23.33 19.85 2.72
N PHE A 544 22.10 19.44 2.41
CA PHE A 544 20.87 20.19 2.66
C PHE A 544 20.66 20.60 4.14
N TRP A 545 21.34 19.95 5.08
CA TRP A 545 21.28 20.23 6.51
C TRP A 545 22.14 21.44 6.92
N LYS A 546 23.16 21.81 6.13
CA LYS A 546 24.04 22.93 6.45
C LYS A 546 23.29 24.26 6.38
N TYR A 547 23.66 25.20 7.26
CA TYR A 547 22.99 26.49 7.39
C TYR A 547 22.89 27.28 6.07
N PRO A 548 23.96 27.43 5.24
CA PRO A 548 23.85 28.18 3.99
C PRO A 548 22.82 27.61 3.01
N TRP A 549 22.72 26.28 2.92
CA TRP A 549 21.68 25.63 2.11
C TRP A 549 20.29 25.91 2.65
N ARG A 550 20.07 25.82 3.96
CA ARG A 550 18.77 26.19 4.56
C ARG A 550 18.37 27.63 4.24
N MET A 551 19.32 28.58 4.30
CA MET A 551 19.04 29.98 3.96
C MET A 551 18.70 30.17 2.49
N LEU A 552 19.45 29.54 1.58
CA LEU A 552 19.20 29.58 0.13
C LEU A 552 17.84 28.96 -0.23
N TRP A 553 17.44 27.89 0.45
CA TRP A 553 16.12 27.26 0.32
C TRP A 553 15.01 28.02 1.09
N GLY A 554 15.24 29.26 1.54
CA GLY A 554 14.18 30.07 2.15
C GLY A 554 13.62 29.50 3.46
N VAL A 555 14.41 28.73 4.21
CA VAL A 555 14.02 28.19 5.53
C VAL A 555 14.06 29.33 6.55
N GLY A 556 12.95 30.05 6.65
CA GLY A 556 12.84 31.25 7.48
C GLY A 556 12.72 31.01 8.97
N TYR A 557 12.33 29.79 9.36
CA TYR A 557 12.04 29.46 10.75
C TYR A 557 12.60 28.10 11.15
N THR A 558 13.07 28.00 12.39
CA THR A 558 13.38 26.74 13.05
C THR A 558 12.47 26.54 14.24
N ILE A 559 11.89 25.35 14.37
CA ILE A 559 11.10 24.97 15.53
C ILE A 559 11.96 24.09 16.43
N ALA A 560 12.08 24.45 17.71
CA ALA A 560 12.94 23.76 18.66
C ALA A 560 12.50 24.02 20.11
N ALA A 561 12.81 23.08 21.02
CA ALA A 561 12.54 23.26 22.45
C ALA A 561 13.51 24.25 23.10
N LYS A 562 14.76 24.25 22.61
CA LYS A 562 15.83 25.18 23.00
C LYS A 562 16.28 25.97 21.79
N ALA A 563 16.91 27.11 22.02
CA ALA A 563 17.47 27.90 20.94
C ALA A 563 18.47 27.03 20.15
N PRO A 564 18.31 26.91 18.82
CA PRO A 564 19.36 26.29 18.02
C PRO A 564 20.65 27.09 18.19
N GLY A 565 21.81 26.42 18.10
CA GLY A 565 23.11 27.10 18.21
C GLY A 565 23.38 28.11 17.09
N GLU A 566 22.58 28.10 16.03
CA GLU A 566 22.59 29.03 14.92
C GLU A 566 21.62 30.20 15.19
N GLU A 567 21.97 31.41 14.73
CA GLU A 567 21.42 32.75 15.07
C GLU A 567 19.91 32.98 14.86
N GLY A 568 19.05 32.13 15.45
CA GLY A 568 17.60 32.28 15.41
C GLY A 568 17.09 33.17 16.55
N LYS A 569 16.35 34.24 16.23
CA LYS A 569 15.66 35.05 17.25
C LYS A 569 14.33 34.39 17.63
N PRO A 570 14.03 34.16 18.92
CA PRO A 570 12.73 33.61 19.30
C PRO A 570 11.62 34.60 18.93
N VAL A 571 10.62 34.12 18.20
CA VAL A 571 9.46 34.92 17.73
C VAL A 571 8.12 34.37 18.20
N PHE A 572 8.09 33.13 18.67
CA PHE A 572 6.90 32.51 19.24
C PHE A 572 7.29 31.46 20.28
N TYR A 573 6.54 31.42 21.38
CA TYR A 573 6.68 30.42 22.42
C TYR A 573 5.42 29.57 22.42
N GLY A 574 5.53 28.32 21.98
CA GLY A 574 4.40 27.40 21.92
C GLY A 574 4.05 26.83 23.28
N ALA A 575 2.75 26.64 23.52
CA ALA A 575 2.21 26.10 24.77
C ALA A 575 2.73 24.67 25.06
N GLY A 576 3.11 23.92 24.03
CA GLY A 576 3.69 22.58 24.15
C GLY A 576 5.19 22.55 24.48
N GLY A 577 5.82 23.70 24.78
CA GLY A 577 7.26 23.80 25.03
C GLY A 577 8.11 23.90 23.76
N MET A 578 7.46 23.98 22.60
CA MET A 578 8.12 24.17 21.30
C MET A 578 8.11 25.64 20.91
N ASN A 579 9.30 26.20 20.68
CA ASN A 579 9.46 27.60 20.31
C ASN A 579 9.79 27.73 18.83
N VAL A 580 9.42 28.87 18.24
CA VAL A 580 9.76 29.21 16.86
C VAL A 580 10.83 30.30 16.87
N TYR A 581 11.91 30.03 16.15
CA TYR A 581 13.04 30.92 15.97
C TYR A 581 13.09 31.39 14.52
N ARG A 582 13.21 32.70 14.31
CA ARG A 582 13.30 33.30 12.97
C ARG A 582 14.75 33.55 12.62
N HIS A 583 15.11 33.21 11.38
CA HIS A 583 16.43 33.49 10.81
C HIS A 583 16.45 34.83 10.06
N SER A 584 17.61 35.49 10.08
CA SER A 584 17.90 36.67 9.25
C SER A 584 18.75 36.31 8.03
N GLY A 585 18.64 37.10 6.96
CA GLY A 585 19.38 36.83 5.71
C GLY A 585 18.86 35.63 4.91
N VAL A 586 17.60 35.22 5.16
CA VAL A 586 16.93 34.14 4.44
C VAL A 586 16.57 34.60 3.04
N PHE A 587 16.81 33.76 2.04
CA PHE A 587 16.41 34.07 0.66
C PHE A 587 14.89 34.05 0.51
N PRO A 588 14.31 34.93 -0.33
CA PRO A 588 12.91 34.82 -0.67
C PRO A 588 12.64 33.50 -1.41
N ARG A 589 11.37 33.09 -1.47
CA ARG A 589 10.99 31.85 -2.18
C ARG A 589 11.21 31.92 -3.69
N ALA A 590 11.18 33.12 -4.25
CA ALA A 590 11.59 33.39 -5.61
C ALA A 590 12.41 34.68 -5.70
N TRP A 591 13.45 34.69 -6.53
CA TRP A 591 14.30 35.86 -6.81
C TRP A 591 14.87 35.80 -8.23
N ALA A 592 15.42 36.91 -8.69
CA ALA A 592 16.10 37.02 -9.98
C ALA A 592 17.62 36.98 -9.80
N VAL A 593 18.33 36.42 -10.78
CA VAL A 593 19.79 36.47 -10.91
C VAL A 593 20.19 36.81 -12.34
N HIS A 594 21.36 37.44 -12.48
CA HIS A 594 21.91 37.89 -13.77
C HIS A 594 23.26 37.24 -14.11
N GLU A 595 23.75 36.37 -13.23
CA GLU A 595 24.96 35.58 -13.46
C GLU A 595 24.66 34.09 -13.30
N LEU A 596 25.03 33.30 -14.31
CA LEU A 596 24.99 31.84 -14.25
C LEU A 596 26.38 31.26 -14.41
N VAL A 597 26.82 30.56 -13.37
CA VAL A 597 28.10 29.87 -13.38
C VAL A 597 27.87 28.40 -13.69
N GLN A 598 28.58 27.88 -14.69
CA GLN A 598 28.60 26.45 -14.92
C GLN A 598 29.54 25.78 -13.90
N ALA A 599 28.98 25.07 -12.93
CA ALA A 599 29.75 24.33 -11.95
C ALA A 599 30.19 22.97 -12.55
N PRO A 600 31.48 22.57 -12.40
CA PRO A 600 31.96 21.31 -12.97
C PRO A 600 31.41 20.07 -12.26
N SER A 601 30.90 20.22 -11.04
CA SER A 601 30.26 19.15 -10.27
C SER A 601 29.33 19.73 -9.20
N VAL A 602 28.47 18.88 -8.60
CA VAL A 602 27.61 19.31 -7.49
C VAL A 602 28.43 19.70 -6.27
N GLU A 603 29.57 19.05 -6.02
CA GLU A 603 30.48 19.37 -4.93
C GLU A 603 31.13 20.76 -5.12
N ALA A 604 31.45 21.12 -6.36
CA ALA A 604 31.95 22.46 -6.69
C ALA A 604 30.88 23.53 -6.43
N GLY A 605 29.65 23.33 -6.95
CA GLY A 605 28.53 24.24 -6.68
C GLY A 605 28.17 24.29 -5.18
N SER A 606 28.25 23.17 -4.47
CA SER A 606 28.02 23.11 -3.03
C SER A 606 29.05 23.91 -2.24
N ARG A 607 30.33 23.89 -2.63
CA ARG A 607 31.36 24.75 -2.02
C ARG A 607 31.07 26.23 -2.24
N MET A 608 30.63 26.61 -3.44
CA MET A 608 30.22 28.00 -3.71
C MET A 608 29.11 28.45 -2.76
N VAL A 609 28.06 27.64 -2.55
CA VAL A 609 26.98 27.97 -1.60
C VAL A 609 27.49 28.13 -0.17
N GLN A 610 28.47 27.32 0.25
CA GLN A 610 29.02 27.37 1.60
C GLN A 610 29.94 28.58 1.83
N GLU A 611 30.75 28.93 0.84
CA GLU A 611 31.79 29.96 0.95
C GLU A 611 31.30 31.35 0.53
N GLN A 612 30.31 31.42 -0.37
CA GLN A 612 29.91 32.62 -1.10
C GLN A 612 28.38 32.82 -1.12
N LEU A 613 27.67 32.45 -0.04
CA LEU A 613 26.20 32.52 0.01
C LEU A 613 25.63 33.89 -0.39
N ALA A 614 26.29 34.98 -0.02
CA ALA A 614 25.83 36.33 -0.34
C ALA A 614 25.76 36.60 -1.85
N ASP A 615 26.66 36.01 -2.63
CA ASP A 615 26.73 36.20 -4.08
C ASP A 615 25.51 35.57 -4.78
N PHE A 616 24.87 34.57 -4.16
CA PHE A 616 23.70 33.89 -4.71
C PHE A 616 22.44 34.78 -4.84
N HIS A 617 22.47 36.00 -4.29
CA HIS A 617 21.45 37.02 -4.57
C HIS A 617 21.49 37.52 -6.01
N HIS A 618 22.64 37.39 -6.69
CA HIS A 618 22.84 37.86 -8.06
C HIS A 618 23.37 36.76 -8.99
N LEU A 619 23.83 35.64 -8.41
CA LEU A 619 24.41 34.50 -9.09
C LEU A 619 23.61 33.21 -8.81
N ALA A 620 23.61 32.29 -9.76
CA ALA A 620 23.28 30.89 -9.53
C ALA A 620 24.20 29.99 -10.31
N PHE A 621 24.23 28.70 -9.97
CA PHE A 621 24.97 27.72 -10.75
C PHE A 621 24.07 26.71 -11.44
N VAL A 622 24.57 26.21 -12.58
CA VAL A 622 24.01 25.09 -13.33
C VAL A 622 25.09 24.04 -13.56
N LEU A 623 24.68 22.80 -13.77
CA LEU A 623 25.60 21.70 -14.13
C LEU A 623 25.73 21.58 -15.65
N ASP A 624 24.63 21.83 -16.36
CA ASP A 624 24.58 21.85 -17.82
C ASP A 624 25.07 23.20 -18.39
N ALA A 625 25.06 23.33 -19.72
CA ALA A 625 25.41 24.57 -20.40
C ALA A 625 24.55 25.74 -19.88
N ALA A 626 25.22 26.77 -19.35
CA ALA A 626 24.58 27.98 -18.87
C ALA A 626 24.04 28.80 -20.06
N PRO A 627 22.75 29.18 -20.06
CA PRO A 627 22.27 30.19 -20.99
C PRO A 627 22.97 31.53 -20.72
N ALA A 628 23.18 32.32 -21.76
CA ALA A 628 23.66 33.69 -21.61
C ALA A 628 22.59 34.52 -20.89
N LEU A 629 23.02 35.35 -19.93
CA LEU A 629 22.17 36.33 -19.26
C LEU A 629 22.72 37.73 -19.53
N ASP A 630 21.81 38.71 -19.55
CA ASP A 630 22.21 40.11 -19.58
C ASP A 630 22.62 40.57 -18.18
N THR A 631 23.56 41.52 -18.14
CA THR A 631 23.92 42.23 -16.90
C THR A 631 23.43 43.67 -16.99
N CYS A 632 22.69 44.11 -15.98
CA CYS A 632 22.18 45.47 -15.91
C CYS A 632 22.15 45.96 -14.47
N ASN A 633 22.15 47.29 -14.31
CA ASN A 633 22.07 47.95 -13.02
C ASN A 633 20.62 48.31 -12.61
N THR A 634 19.64 47.93 -13.43
CA THR A 634 18.23 48.16 -13.15
C THR A 634 17.74 47.10 -12.17
N PRO A 635 17.11 47.48 -11.03
CA PRO A 635 16.71 46.52 -10.02
C PRO A 635 15.52 45.66 -10.47
N ASP A 636 15.58 44.37 -10.12
CA ASP A 636 14.46 43.46 -10.31
C ASP A 636 13.49 43.49 -9.12
N GLN A 637 12.24 43.11 -9.39
CA GLN A 637 11.25 42.80 -8.36
C GLN A 637 10.57 41.48 -8.70
N VAL A 638 10.81 40.46 -7.87
CA VAL A 638 10.19 39.14 -8.01
C VAL A 638 9.31 38.88 -6.80
N SER A 639 8.05 38.51 -7.02
CA SER A 639 7.09 38.26 -5.96
C SER A 639 6.25 37.02 -6.27
N LEU A 640 6.30 36.06 -5.36
CA LEU A 640 5.47 34.85 -5.40
C LEU A 640 4.04 35.21 -4.98
N GLN A 641 3.07 35.00 -5.88
CA GLN A 641 1.65 35.34 -5.68
C GLN A 641 0.82 34.12 -5.27
N GLU A 642 1.10 32.97 -5.88
CA GLU A 642 0.42 31.71 -5.63
C GLU A 642 1.45 30.59 -5.53
N HIS A 643 1.31 29.74 -4.52
CA HIS A 643 2.08 28.51 -4.38
C HIS A 643 1.11 27.40 -3.96
N GLY A 644 0.67 26.63 -4.95
CA GLY A 644 -0.25 25.52 -4.75
C GLY A 644 0.34 24.21 -5.24
N VAL A 645 -0.41 23.13 -5.07
CA VAL A 645 0.01 21.77 -5.42
C VAL A 645 0.37 21.64 -6.91
N ASN A 646 -0.49 22.09 -7.81
CA ASN A 646 -0.28 21.92 -9.25
C ASN A 646 0.08 23.21 -10.00
N ARG A 647 0.13 24.36 -9.30
CA ARG A 647 0.32 25.67 -9.91
C ARG A 647 1.10 26.60 -8.99
N VAL A 648 2.03 27.33 -9.59
CA VAL A 648 2.79 28.41 -8.96
C VAL A 648 2.68 29.65 -9.85
N HIS A 649 2.48 30.81 -9.25
CA HIS A 649 2.34 32.08 -9.97
C HIS A 649 3.29 33.12 -9.38
N ILE A 650 4.13 33.71 -10.23
CA ILE A 650 5.18 34.65 -9.86
C ILE A 650 5.00 35.90 -10.74
N GLN A 651 4.98 37.07 -10.10
CA GLN A 651 5.10 38.35 -10.78
C GLN A 651 6.57 38.74 -10.79
N ALA A 652 7.11 39.05 -11.96
CA ALA A 652 8.49 39.48 -12.14
C ALA A 652 8.54 40.80 -12.91
N ARG A 653 9.23 41.79 -12.36
CA ARG A 653 9.65 42.99 -13.07
C ARG A 653 11.16 42.93 -13.21
N MET A 654 11.63 42.68 -14.41
CA MET A 654 13.03 42.41 -14.72
C MET A 654 13.68 43.64 -15.35
N GLY A 655 14.87 44.01 -14.88
CA GLY A 655 15.65 45.13 -15.41
C GLY A 655 16.28 44.85 -16.77
N CYS A 656 16.67 43.60 -16.99
CA CYS A 656 17.17 43.03 -18.24
C CYS A 656 16.83 41.53 -18.27
N GLU A 657 17.22 40.80 -19.31
CA GLU A 657 17.01 39.34 -19.32
C GLU A 657 17.79 38.68 -18.18
N GLY A 658 17.08 37.89 -17.37
CA GLY A 658 17.64 37.24 -16.19
C GLY A 658 16.96 35.91 -15.88
N MET A 659 17.48 35.18 -14.91
CA MET A 659 16.91 33.91 -14.46
C MET A 659 16.08 34.14 -13.20
N VAL A 660 14.78 33.87 -13.25
CA VAL A 660 13.93 33.80 -12.05
C VAL A 660 14.04 32.41 -11.44
N ILE A 661 14.53 32.35 -10.21
CA ILE A 661 14.71 31.13 -9.42
C ILE A 661 13.50 30.96 -8.50
N LEU A 662 13.04 29.72 -8.36
CA LEU A 662 12.06 29.28 -7.38
C LEU A 662 12.71 28.20 -6.51
N SER A 663 12.75 28.41 -5.19
CA SER A 663 13.35 27.48 -4.21
C SER A 663 12.46 26.27 -3.91
N ASP A 664 11.95 25.65 -4.96
CA ASP A 664 11.27 24.37 -4.93
C ASP A 664 12.03 23.35 -5.76
N THR A 665 11.83 22.08 -5.42
CA THR A 665 12.52 20.97 -6.06
C THR A 665 12.21 20.90 -7.55
N TYR A 666 13.27 20.79 -8.35
CA TYR A 666 13.21 20.52 -9.78
C TYR A 666 12.86 19.05 -9.99
N VAL A 667 11.75 18.83 -10.69
CA VAL A 667 11.28 17.50 -11.11
C VAL A 667 10.70 17.63 -12.52
N PRO A 668 11.01 16.69 -13.44
CA PRO A 668 10.36 16.64 -14.74
C PRO A 668 8.82 16.65 -14.62
N GLY A 669 8.16 17.42 -15.49
CA GLY A 669 6.69 17.56 -15.51
C GLY A 669 6.18 18.95 -15.16
N TRP A 670 7.00 19.82 -14.55
CA TRP A 670 6.71 21.25 -14.44
C TRP A 670 6.87 21.93 -15.80
N ARG A 671 5.87 22.72 -16.20
CA ARG A 671 5.89 23.55 -17.40
C ARG A 671 5.79 25.02 -17.00
N ALA A 672 6.65 25.87 -17.56
CA ALA A 672 6.61 27.31 -17.32
C ALA A 672 5.99 28.02 -18.53
N GLU A 673 5.24 29.08 -18.23
CA GLU A 673 4.70 30.03 -19.20
C GLU A 673 5.01 31.46 -18.74
N ILE A 674 5.49 32.30 -19.65
CA ILE A 674 5.71 33.74 -19.45
C ILE A 674 4.68 34.46 -20.31
N ASP A 675 3.75 35.16 -19.67
CA ASP A 675 2.63 35.84 -20.35
C ASP A 675 1.85 34.92 -21.31
N GLY A 676 1.74 33.63 -20.95
CA GLY A 676 1.06 32.60 -21.74
C GLY A 676 1.92 31.93 -22.82
N GLN A 677 3.18 32.34 -23.01
CA GLN A 677 4.12 31.71 -23.94
C GLN A 677 4.99 30.67 -23.21
N THR A 678 5.16 29.49 -23.81
CA THR A 678 5.95 28.41 -23.18
C THR A 678 7.40 28.81 -22.97
N ALA A 679 7.90 28.58 -21.76
CA ALA A 679 9.29 28.80 -21.38
C ALA A 679 9.93 27.50 -20.85
N ARG A 680 11.26 27.40 -20.98
CA ARG A 680 12.02 26.26 -20.47
C ARG A 680 12.23 26.40 -18.96
N VAL A 681 12.03 25.31 -18.23
CA VAL A 681 12.43 25.17 -16.83
C VAL A 681 13.83 24.57 -16.79
N TYR A 682 14.72 25.21 -16.04
CA TYR A 682 16.10 24.80 -15.79
C TYR A 682 16.23 24.23 -14.39
N GLU A 683 17.11 23.24 -14.22
CA GLU A 683 17.60 22.83 -12.90
C GLU A 683 18.77 23.74 -12.52
N VAL A 684 18.58 24.55 -11.48
CA VAL A 684 19.57 25.51 -10.97
C VAL A 684 19.88 25.21 -9.51
N ASN A 685 21.05 25.60 -9.03
CA ASN A 685 21.46 25.41 -7.63
C ASN A 685 21.26 23.97 -7.14
N ALA A 686 21.73 23.02 -7.96
CA ALA A 686 21.64 21.56 -7.81
C ALA A 686 20.23 20.92 -7.86
N ALA A 687 19.18 21.57 -7.37
CA ALA A 687 17.85 20.97 -7.35
C ALA A 687 16.69 22.00 -7.34
N MET A 688 16.94 23.28 -7.59
CA MET A 688 15.90 24.32 -7.68
C MET A 688 15.41 24.51 -9.12
N ARG A 689 14.26 25.16 -9.28
CA ARG A 689 13.71 25.52 -10.59
C ARG A 689 14.16 26.92 -11.00
N GLY A 690 14.59 27.09 -12.24
CA GLY A 690 14.89 28.38 -12.86
C GLY A 690 14.13 28.58 -14.17
N VAL A 691 13.73 29.81 -14.48
CA VAL A 691 13.14 30.18 -15.78
C VAL A 691 13.79 31.47 -16.27
N LEU A 692 14.22 31.49 -17.54
CA LEU A 692 14.71 32.72 -18.19
C LEU A 692 13.54 33.67 -18.45
N VAL A 693 13.63 34.88 -17.93
CA VAL A 693 12.60 35.91 -18.06
C VAL A 693 13.19 37.14 -18.74
N PRO A 694 12.61 37.62 -19.85
CA PRO A 694 13.04 38.84 -20.53
C PRO A 694 12.93 40.09 -19.66
N ALA A 695 13.51 41.19 -20.14
CA ALA A 695 13.35 42.52 -19.54
C ALA A 695 11.89 43.00 -19.62
N GLY A 696 11.36 43.57 -18.53
CA GLY A 696 10.00 44.10 -18.48
C GLY A 696 9.16 43.53 -17.34
N GLU A 697 7.86 43.83 -17.36
CA GLU A 697 6.89 43.27 -16.42
C GLU A 697 6.26 42.01 -17.02
N HIS A 698 6.42 40.90 -16.30
CA HIS A 698 6.03 39.57 -16.76
C HIS A 698 5.33 38.79 -15.68
N THR A 699 4.39 37.96 -16.11
CA THR A 699 3.69 37.01 -15.28
C THR A 699 4.16 35.60 -15.61
N LEU A 700 4.90 35.01 -14.68
CA LEU A 700 5.42 33.65 -14.77
C LEU A 700 4.45 32.67 -14.10
N THR A 701 3.96 31.70 -14.85
CA THR A 701 3.12 30.62 -14.33
C THR A 701 3.82 29.27 -14.52
N LEU A 702 4.04 28.54 -13.43
CA LEU A 702 4.49 27.15 -13.48
C LEU A 702 3.31 26.22 -13.18
N GLN A 703 3.13 25.17 -13.97
CA GLN A 703 2.11 24.15 -13.76
C GLN A 703 2.72 22.76 -13.76
N TYR A 704 2.35 21.93 -12.78
CA TYR A 704 2.77 20.54 -12.74
C TYR A 704 1.82 19.69 -13.58
N ARG A 705 2.26 19.27 -14.77
CA ARG A 705 1.47 18.50 -15.74
C ARG A 705 2.27 17.29 -16.25
N PRO A 706 2.53 16.29 -15.39
CA PRO A 706 3.30 15.10 -15.74
C PRO A 706 2.60 14.28 -16.82
N VAL A 707 3.31 14.03 -17.92
CA VAL A 707 2.77 13.36 -19.12
C VAL A 707 2.43 11.89 -18.82
N ALA A 708 3.21 11.20 -17.99
CA ALA A 708 2.93 9.83 -17.59
C ALA A 708 1.62 9.68 -16.80
N VAL A 709 1.21 10.69 -16.02
CA VAL A 709 -0.08 10.67 -15.31
C VAL A 709 -1.24 10.76 -16.30
N LEU A 710 -1.14 11.64 -17.30
CA LEU A 710 -2.19 11.80 -18.31
C LEU A 710 -2.36 10.52 -19.16
N TRP A 711 -1.25 9.95 -19.65
CA TRP A 711 -1.29 8.68 -20.38
C TRP A 711 -1.73 7.52 -19.48
N GLY A 712 -1.23 7.48 -18.24
CA GLY A 712 -1.64 6.48 -17.25
C GLY A 712 -3.15 6.51 -17.00
N ALA A 713 -3.74 7.69 -16.82
CA ALA A 713 -5.18 7.86 -16.65
C ALA A 713 -5.97 7.34 -17.86
N LEU A 714 -5.55 7.73 -19.08
CA LEU A 714 -6.18 7.28 -20.32
C LEU A 714 -6.10 5.76 -20.48
N LEU A 715 -4.91 5.17 -20.30
CA LEU A 715 -4.69 3.74 -20.44
C LEU A 715 -5.43 2.94 -19.36
N SER A 716 -5.50 3.44 -18.13
CA SER A 716 -6.30 2.84 -17.06
C SER A 716 -7.78 2.80 -17.41
N ALA A 717 -8.33 3.91 -17.92
CA ALA A 717 -9.71 3.96 -18.37
C ALA A 717 -9.98 3.01 -19.54
N LEU A 718 -9.11 2.99 -20.55
CA LEU A 718 -9.21 2.09 -21.71
C LEU A 718 -9.06 0.62 -21.32
N GLY A 719 -8.16 0.28 -20.40
CA GLY A 719 -7.96 -1.07 -19.89
C GLY A 719 -9.21 -1.60 -19.19
N ALA A 720 -9.77 -0.81 -18.26
CA ALA A 720 -10.99 -1.17 -17.56
C ALA A 720 -12.21 -1.26 -18.50
N ALA A 721 -12.41 -0.26 -19.36
CA ALA A 721 -13.51 -0.25 -20.33
C ALA A 721 -13.39 -1.39 -21.35
N GLY A 722 -12.17 -1.67 -21.82
CA GLY A 722 -11.86 -2.77 -22.72
C GLY A 722 -12.18 -4.13 -22.08
N ALA A 723 -11.79 -4.34 -20.83
CA ALA A 723 -12.10 -5.56 -20.10
C ALA A 723 -13.61 -5.81 -19.97
N ILE A 724 -14.36 -4.77 -19.57
CA ILE A 724 -15.82 -4.81 -19.47
C ILE A 724 -16.44 -5.06 -20.84
N GLY A 725 -16.00 -4.36 -21.89
CA GLY A 725 -16.48 -4.52 -23.26
C GLY A 725 -16.28 -5.92 -23.82
N ILE A 726 -15.10 -6.52 -23.62
CA ILE A 726 -14.79 -7.90 -24.03
C ILE A 726 -15.71 -8.89 -23.28
N ALA A 727 -15.87 -8.71 -21.97
CA ALA A 727 -16.73 -9.58 -21.17
C ALA A 727 -18.22 -9.50 -21.58
N LEU A 728 -18.73 -8.29 -21.80
CA LEU A 728 -20.11 -8.06 -22.25
C LEU A 728 -20.37 -8.61 -23.65
N ARG A 729 -19.43 -8.46 -24.59
CA ARG A 729 -19.55 -9.00 -25.95
C ARG A 729 -19.66 -10.52 -25.95
N GLN A 730 -18.83 -11.20 -25.15
CA GLN A 730 -18.89 -12.67 -25.05
C GLN A 730 -20.16 -13.17 -24.34
N ALA A 731 -20.67 -12.42 -23.35
CA ALA A 731 -21.94 -12.74 -22.72
C ALA A 731 -23.11 -12.68 -23.73
N ARG A 732 -23.11 -11.69 -24.63
CA ARG A 732 -24.15 -11.52 -25.67
C ARG A 732 -24.08 -12.59 -26.76
N THR A 733 -22.88 -13.02 -27.17
CA THR A 733 -22.75 -14.07 -28.21
C THR A 733 -23.25 -15.42 -27.72
N ARG A 734 -23.12 -15.73 -26.42
CA ARG A 734 -23.62 -16.98 -25.84
C ARG A 734 -25.15 -17.05 -25.76
N VAL A 735 -25.83 -15.92 -25.52
CA VAL A 735 -27.32 -15.87 -25.54
C VAL A 735 -27.88 -16.21 -26.93
N LYS A 736 -27.09 -16.01 -27.99
CA LYS A 736 -27.50 -16.30 -29.38
C LYS A 736 -27.22 -17.73 -29.84
N GLN A 737 -26.52 -18.56 -29.07
CA GLN A 737 -26.27 -19.97 -29.39
C GLN A 737 -26.88 -20.88 -28.31
N PRO A 738 -27.88 -21.73 -28.63
CA PRO A 738 -28.34 -22.76 -27.70
C PRO A 738 -27.18 -23.70 -27.35
N GLU A 739 -27.12 -24.16 -26.10
CA GLU A 739 -26.03 -25.00 -25.57
C GLU A 739 -25.93 -26.33 -26.33
N ALA A 740 -25.06 -26.39 -27.33
CA ALA A 740 -24.47 -27.64 -27.80
C ALA A 740 -23.14 -27.84 -27.06
N SER A 741 -22.94 -29.03 -26.49
CA SER A 741 -21.74 -29.53 -25.80
C SER A 741 -21.53 -29.14 -24.32
N ALA A 742 -22.33 -29.74 -23.43
CA ALA A 742 -21.93 -30.01 -22.05
C ALA A 742 -21.34 -31.44 -21.96
N GLN A 743 -20.14 -31.67 -22.50
CA GLN A 743 -19.36 -32.90 -22.26
C GLN A 743 -17.86 -32.59 -22.30
N VAL A 744 -17.29 -32.08 -21.21
CA VAL A 744 -15.81 -32.02 -21.02
C VAL A 744 -15.39 -32.63 -19.66
N PHE A 745 -16.31 -33.20 -18.90
CA PHE A 745 -15.97 -33.99 -17.70
C PHE A 745 -16.81 -35.27 -17.66
N SER A 746 -16.41 -36.27 -18.43
CA SER A 746 -16.76 -37.66 -18.15
C SER A 746 -15.46 -38.43 -17.88
N SER A 747 -15.47 -39.20 -16.80
CA SER A 747 -14.42 -40.11 -16.34
C SER A 747 -13.79 -40.94 -17.46
N PRO A 748 -12.52 -41.37 -17.34
CA PRO A 748 -12.00 -42.43 -18.20
C PRO A 748 -12.89 -43.67 -18.03
N ARG A 749 -13.37 -44.21 -19.15
CA ARG A 749 -14.10 -45.48 -19.18
C ARG A 749 -13.22 -46.55 -18.55
N ARG A 750 -13.79 -47.30 -17.61
CA ARG A 750 -13.26 -48.61 -17.21
C ARG A 750 -13.26 -49.50 -18.46
N TYR A 751 -12.10 -50.02 -18.81
CA TYR A 751 -11.97 -51.36 -19.38
C TYR A 751 -11.15 -52.18 -18.39
#